data_AF-A0A1H9BQV1-F1
#
_entry.id   AF-A0A1H9BQV1-F1
#
_cell.length_a   1.000
_cell.length_b   1.000
_cell.length_c   1.000
_cell.angle_alpha   90.00
_cell.angle_beta   90.00
_cell.angle_gamma   90.00
#
_symmetry.space_group_name_H-M   'P 1'
#
loop_
_entity.id
_entity.type
_entity.pdbx_description
1 polymer ?
#
loop_
_entity_poly.entity_id
_entity_poly.type
_entity_poly.pdbx_seq_one_letter_code
_entity_poly.pdbx_strand_id
1 'polypeptide(L)'
;MITGTGFPDRDAVIDYIRRQLIGPVQGAHERLSERPSGRYLSGMLYPRPDELKTDGPFPAIEEDTAEELDDQPHQLLEADDEDPIILAGQTRPASVGISFVTSGWSPIEVDVSAARYLEEDGEWRREELKLNTGNAIAPAPQSNRLYVQNKSLWDGTASLRVTWRPHGEGALVTVVLVNENIQQERRRVVDSDCFFQVELTCQPTAGHITRYPTLTHPHTDDEAKELELLYRNVSVFAIGHGSAAEWDRQNDLPSWVRTSFLPVHVVPDVAFDLEGVDTILHLNRLAEIDNDPQESLAGLEEFVNLYADWICRTWDSVAGAVAPDLCGAAEDLHGRATTACERMRSGIELLRTNQDAREAFGLANRVMAMQMAHSEPGLAGSSHPFAEAPDPHVDYTTRDPRWRPFQLGFLLLTIKSVVEEDDRDLVDLIWFPTGGGKTEAYLGLAAFTILHRRLTLGDRGAGTTVITRYTLRLLTAQQFQRAATMIAACEILRRERHDELGSRPISIGIWVGSSNSPNKFADARILLAKLQKGEEAEEGFQIEICPWCGTKIIPTERDDADVWGIFANNNSFHVRCVNDRCPFASELPISSVDDDLYQNPPTMLVGTVDKFARAAWNPRTGVFFGALDDQGPSLIIQDEFHLISGPLGTIVGLYEAAFDVLMEHHKLRPKIVAATATIRRADEQTRGVFGRDVALFPPAGIDAADSYFVRTNRESNGRAYVGVMPQGHTPLTGLIHLTAAQLQAPLELALAAAPEDGYSTLVVYHNSLRELGKTITLAKDDVPSRIKVIAAAEDQCRVLNEDNVVELTSNVSSRDIPRTLRRLALRHDDSNGVAFLASTNMISVGVDVSRLGVMTVVGQPKTTAEYIQATSRVGRDAKCPGLVLTLYSPSKPRDRSHYESFVPYHETLYRSVEPSSVTPFSVPARIRALHADLVILVRHALGLPDEDDAARFDPDDALFQELITKFLARVERADSTESGRVSAHLTDLVHTWVRRIDNAEEQGGLRYGLGGGRERPKLMRRYPERGEGWPTLDSMRSVDIEVPVHVTGGQR
;
A
#
# COMPACT_ATOMS: atom_id res chain seq x y z
N MET A 1 -10.50 33.07 3.90
CA MET A 1 -9.85 32.64 2.64
C MET A 1 -9.29 31.27 2.91
N ILE A 2 -9.67 30.26 2.12
CA ILE A 2 -9.09 28.91 2.20
C ILE A 2 -7.59 29.08 1.89
N THR A 3 -6.72 28.44 2.66
CA THR A 3 -5.34 28.19 2.21
C THR A 3 -5.45 27.32 0.97
N GLY A 4 -5.44 27.96 -0.21
CA GLY A 4 -5.58 27.29 -1.50
C GLY A 4 -4.53 26.18 -1.63
N THR A 5 -4.91 25.09 -2.29
CA THR A 5 -4.03 23.94 -2.50
C THR A 5 -2.98 24.18 -3.59
N GLY A 6 -2.96 25.38 -4.18
CA GLY A 6 -2.07 25.74 -5.29
C GLY A 6 -2.61 25.34 -6.66
N PHE A 7 -3.78 24.68 -6.73
CA PHE A 7 -4.38 24.22 -7.98
C PHE A 7 -5.85 24.66 -8.12
N PRO A 8 -6.18 25.62 -9.01
CA PRO A 8 -7.48 26.28 -9.05
C PRO A 8 -8.69 25.35 -9.18
N ASP A 9 -8.62 24.35 -10.07
CA ASP A 9 -9.73 23.41 -10.31
C ASP A 9 -10.03 22.55 -9.08
N ARG A 10 -8.98 22.12 -8.36
CA ARG A 10 -9.11 21.36 -7.10
C ARG A 10 -9.68 22.25 -6.00
N ASP A 11 -9.22 23.50 -5.92
CA ASP A 11 -9.74 24.48 -4.96
C ASP A 11 -11.22 24.79 -5.21
N ALA A 12 -11.65 24.85 -6.48
CA ALA A 12 -13.05 25.02 -6.86
C ALA A 12 -13.91 23.82 -6.44
N VAL A 13 -13.42 22.59 -6.60
CA VAL A 13 -14.11 21.37 -6.12
C VAL A 13 -14.19 21.34 -4.59
N ILE A 14 -13.11 21.67 -3.89
CA ILE A 14 -13.10 21.74 -2.41
C ILE A 14 -14.09 22.81 -1.92
N ASP A 15 -14.14 23.98 -2.55
CA ASP A 15 -15.09 25.04 -2.21
C ASP A 15 -16.53 24.63 -2.48
N TYR A 16 -16.79 23.95 -3.61
CA TYR A 16 -18.10 23.38 -3.90
C TYR A 16 -18.55 22.42 -2.79
N ILE A 17 -17.69 21.48 -2.41
CA ILE A 17 -17.97 20.51 -1.34
C ILE A 17 -18.17 21.24 0.00
N ARG A 18 -17.35 22.24 0.32
CA ARG A 18 -17.52 23.08 1.52
C ARG A 18 -18.90 23.73 1.57
N ARG A 19 -19.34 24.33 0.46
CA ARG A 19 -20.67 24.96 0.37
C ARG A 19 -21.78 23.93 0.53
N GLN A 20 -21.66 22.73 -0.05
CA GLN A 20 -22.68 21.69 0.10
C GLN A 20 -22.73 21.07 1.51
N LEU A 21 -21.60 20.96 2.22
CA LEU A 21 -21.52 20.28 3.51
C LEU A 21 -21.62 21.21 4.73
N ILE A 22 -21.11 22.44 4.65
CA ILE A 22 -21.07 23.42 5.75
C ILE A 22 -21.97 24.62 5.45
N GLY A 23 -22.06 24.99 4.17
CA GLY A 23 -22.82 26.16 3.72
C GLY A 23 -22.10 27.50 3.91
N PRO A 24 -22.75 28.60 3.53
CA PRO A 24 -24.04 28.62 2.82
C PRO A 24 -23.86 28.33 1.32
N VAL A 25 -24.82 27.66 0.69
CA VAL A 25 -24.82 27.37 -0.76
C VAL A 25 -25.20 28.61 -1.56
N GLN A 26 -26.21 29.36 -1.11
CA GLN A 26 -26.77 30.54 -1.79
C GLN A 26 -26.22 31.88 -1.26
N GLY A 27 -25.08 31.85 -0.56
CA GLY A 27 -24.40 33.04 -0.06
C GLY A 27 -25.00 33.64 1.23
N ALA A 28 -24.71 34.92 1.50
CA ALA A 28 -24.93 35.53 2.81
C ALA A 28 -26.42 35.63 3.22
N HIS A 29 -27.33 35.75 2.24
CA HIS A 29 -28.77 35.92 2.41
C HIS A 29 -29.58 34.68 2.01
N GLU A 30 -28.96 33.50 2.10
CA GLU A 30 -29.56 32.22 1.73
C GLU A 30 -30.95 31.99 2.35
N ARG A 31 -31.82 31.37 1.55
CA ARG A 31 -33.11 30.84 1.98
C ARG A 31 -33.22 29.37 1.59
N LEU A 32 -33.52 28.51 2.55
CA LEU A 32 -33.66 27.07 2.33
C LEU A 32 -35.13 26.65 2.43
N SER A 33 -35.58 25.83 1.49
CA SER A 33 -36.90 25.18 1.52
C SER A 33 -36.90 23.91 2.40
N GLU A 34 -35.73 23.33 2.66
CA GLU A 34 -35.52 22.22 3.58
C GLU A 34 -34.89 22.68 4.90
N ARG A 35 -34.91 21.84 5.93
CA ARG A 35 -34.34 22.17 7.24
C ARG A 35 -32.81 22.33 7.14
N PRO A 36 -32.20 23.38 7.73
CA PRO A 36 -30.76 23.61 7.69
C PRO A 36 -29.94 22.45 8.26
N SER A 37 -30.37 21.86 9.39
CA SER A 37 -29.74 20.66 9.97
C SER A 37 -29.89 19.41 9.11
N GLY A 38 -30.81 19.38 8.14
CA GLY A 38 -30.89 18.33 7.13
C GLY A 38 -30.05 18.65 5.89
N ARG A 39 -29.82 19.94 5.58
CA ARG A 39 -29.02 20.39 4.43
C ARG A 39 -27.53 20.19 4.67
N TYR A 40 -27.04 20.63 5.83
CA TYR A 40 -25.63 20.71 6.19
C TYR A 40 -25.22 19.60 7.15
N LEU A 41 -23.95 19.21 7.15
CA LEU A 41 -23.40 18.08 7.90
C LEU A 41 -22.35 18.44 8.93
N SER A 42 -21.71 19.61 8.84
CA SER A 42 -20.59 19.98 9.72
C SER A 42 -20.58 21.47 10.03
N GLY A 43 -19.79 21.88 11.03
CA GLY A 43 -19.72 23.26 11.48
C GLY A 43 -20.96 23.70 12.26
N MET A 44 -21.61 22.78 12.97
CA MET A 44 -22.84 23.01 13.71
C MET A 44 -22.65 22.81 15.21
N LEU A 45 -23.20 23.71 16.03
CA LEU A 45 -23.34 23.55 17.48
C LEU A 45 -24.80 23.42 17.86
N TYR A 46 -25.16 22.27 18.41
CA TYR A 46 -26.51 21.93 18.85
C TYR A 46 -26.80 22.49 20.26
N PRO A 47 -28.07 22.72 20.61
CA PRO A 47 -28.46 23.06 21.98
C PRO A 47 -28.11 21.92 22.96
N ARG A 48 -27.83 22.27 24.21
CA ARG A 48 -27.51 21.33 25.28
C ARG A 48 -28.73 20.50 25.69
N PRO A 49 -28.54 19.22 26.08
CA PRO A 49 -29.62 18.43 26.66
C PRO A 49 -30.01 18.92 28.07
N ASP A 50 -31.30 18.83 28.42
CA ASP A 50 -31.83 19.19 29.75
C ASP A 50 -31.42 18.11 30.80
N GLU A 51 -30.42 18.44 31.63
CA GLU A 51 -29.81 17.57 32.67
C GLU A 51 -30.80 17.12 33.77
N LEU A 52 -31.92 17.84 33.97
CA LEU A 52 -32.90 17.53 35.03
C LEU A 52 -33.88 16.40 34.66
N LYS A 53 -33.80 15.84 33.44
CA LYS A 53 -34.69 14.78 32.96
C LYS A 53 -33.95 13.57 32.39
N THR A 54 -32.63 13.46 32.52
CA THR A 54 -31.81 12.40 31.89
C THR A 54 -31.68 11.15 32.77
N ASP A 55 -32.74 10.34 32.89
CA ASP A 55 -32.73 9.05 33.61
C ASP A 55 -32.99 7.85 32.66
N GLY A 56 -32.60 7.95 31.38
CA GLY A 56 -32.74 6.84 30.43
C GLY A 56 -31.88 7.02 29.17
N PRO A 57 -31.52 5.91 28.47
CA PRO A 57 -30.70 5.97 27.27
C PRO A 57 -31.34 6.86 26.20
N PHE A 58 -30.53 7.67 25.52
CA PHE A 58 -30.96 8.41 24.32
C PHE A 58 -31.57 7.42 23.33
N PRO A 59 -32.83 7.60 22.89
CA PRO A 59 -33.38 6.75 21.85
C PRO A 59 -32.54 6.92 20.58
N ALA A 60 -32.14 5.79 20.01
CA ALA A 60 -31.53 5.71 18.70
C ALA A 60 -32.37 6.47 17.67
N ILE A 61 -31.71 7.00 16.65
CA ILE A 61 -32.34 7.58 15.46
C ILE A 61 -33.28 6.50 14.87
N GLU A 62 -34.60 6.64 15.00
CA GLU A 62 -35.61 5.82 14.28
C GLU A 62 -35.57 6.21 12.79
N GLU A 63 -35.62 5.38 11.74
CA GLU A 63 -35.51 3.93 11.38
C GLU A 63 -35.25 3.99 9.84
N ASP A 64 -34.35 3.24 9.19
CA ASP A 64 -34.45 1.83 8.76
C ASP A 64 -33.02 1.36 8.39
N THR A 65 -32.40 0.51 9.21
CA THR A 65 -31.29 -0.44 8.92
C THR A 65 -30.70 -0.86 10.26
N ALA A 66 -31.52 -1.51 11.08
CA ALA A 66 -31.13 -2.06 12.36
C ALA A 66 -30.33 -3.35 12.19
N GLU A 67 -29.07 -3.25 11.75
CA GLU A 67 -28.06 -4.30 11.95
C GLU A 67 -26.68 -3.66 12.08
N GLU A 68 -26.35 -3.07 13.23
CA GLU A 68 -24.98 -2.88 13.74
C GLU A 68 -24.99 -2.17 15.10
N LEU A 69 -25.27 -2.91 16.16
CA LEU A 69 -24.98 -2.53 17.53
C LEU A 69 -24.42 -3.77 18.25
N ASP A 70 -23.24 -4.20 17.85
CA ASP A 70 -22.46 -5.17 18.63
C ASP A 70 -20.98 -4.79 18.54
N ASP A 71 -20.65 -3.69 19.23
CA ASP A 71 -19.31 -3.30 19.70
C ASP A 71 -19.37 -1.92 20.40
N GLN A 72 -20.35 -1.72 21.29
CA GLN A 72 -20.30 -0.59 22.23
C GLN A 72 -19.69 -1.06 23.56
N PRO A 73 -18.51 -0.58 23.97
CA PRO A 73 -18.28 -0.44 25.40
C PRO A 73 -19.27 0.62 25.89
N HIS A 74 -20.20 0.23 26.76
CA HIS A 74 -21.01 1.14 27.54
C HIS A 74 -20.09 2.04 28.38
N GLN A 75 -19.62 3.16 27.82
CA GLN A 75 -19.08 4.25 28.61
C GLN A 75 -20.27 5.07 29.13
N LEU A 76 -20.76 4.66 30.30
CA LEU A 76 -21.39 5.61 31.22
C LEU A 76 -20.28 6.58 31.65
N LEU A 77 -20.13 7.69 30.93
CA LEU A 77 -19.40 8.84 31.43
C LEU A 77 -20.30 9.44 32.52
N GLU A 78 -19.93 9.24 33.78
CA GLU A 78 -20.46 10.06 34.89
C GLU A 78 -20.10 11.52 34.57
N ALA A 79 -21.09 12.31 34.19
CA ALA A 79 -20.95 13.71 33.79
C ALA A 79 -20.86 14.62 35.02
N ASP A 80 -19.92 14.36 35.93
CA ASP A 80 -19.74 15.13 37.16
C ASP A 80 -18.51 16.06 37.14
N ASP A 81 -17.94 16.34 35.94
CA ASP A 81 -16.88 17.34 35.76
C ASP A 81 -17.29 18.40 34.71
N GLU A 82 -17.30 19.68 35.11
CA GLU A 82 -17.67 20.88 34.34
C GLU A 82 -16.74 21.23 33.13
N ASP A 83 -16.21 20.26 32.37
CA ASP A 83 -15.30 20.50 31.24
C ASP A 83 -16.06 20.55 29.88
N PRO A 84 -16.16 21.73 29.22
CA PRO A 84 -16.88 21.87 27.96
C PRO A 84 -16.25 21.15 26.77
N ILE A 85 -15.03 20.61 26.90
CA ILE A 85 -14.42 19.75 25.87
C ILE A 85 -15.21 18.43 25.73
N ILE A 86 -15.83 17.94 26.80
CA ILE A 86 -16.65 16.71 26.76
C ILE A 86 -17.88 16.92 25.86
N LEU A 87 -18.46 18.12 25.85
CA LEU A 87 -19.61 18.48 25.01
C LEU A 87 -19.27 18.47 23.50
N ALA A 88 -17.99 18.67 23.14
CA ALA A 88 -17.53 18.61 21.75
C ALA A 88 -17.43 17.16 21.23
N GLY A 89 -17.36 16.18 22.15
CA GLY A 89 -17.25 14.76 21.84
C GLY A 89 -18.60 14.05 21.67
N GLN A 90 -19.73 14.73 21.85
CA GLN A 90 -21.07 14.16 21.73
C GLN A 90 -21.50 14.00 20.27
N THR A 91 -22.44 13.09 20.01
CA THR A 91 -23.03 12.89 18.66
C THR A 91 -23.58 14.19 18.08
N ARG A 92 -24.23 15.01 18.90
CA ARG A 92 -24.69 16.37 18.58
C ARG A 92 -23.87 17.35 19.44
N PRO A 93 -22.73 17.84 18.96
CA PRO A 93 -21.83 18.63 19.78
C PRO A 93 -22.46 19.98 20.12
N ALA A 94 -22.42 20.35 21.39
CA ALA A 94 -22.86 21.67 21.87
C ALA A 94 -21.69 22.66 22.02
N SER A 95 -20.46 22.22 21.80
CA SER A 95 -19.27 23.06 21.88
C SER A 95 -18.23 22.71 20.81
N VAL A 96 -17.34 23.65 20.54
CA VAL A 96 -16.11 23.47 19.74
C VAL A 96 -14.98 24.24 20.40
N GLY A 97 -13.76 23.70 20.35
CA GLY A 97 -12.62 24.37 20.96
C GLY A 97 -11.30 24.20 20.21
N ILE A 98 -10.30 24.94 20.66
CA ILE A 98 -8.93 24.87 20.17
C ILE A 98 -7.95 25.07 21.32
N SER A 99 -6.87 24.29 21.33
CA SER A 99 -5.76 24.41 22.27
C SER A 99 -4.46 24.76 21.55
N PHE A 100 -3.68 25.68 22.11
CA PHE A 100 -2.40 26.14 21.60
C PHE A 100 -1.49 26.61 22.74
N VAL A 101 -0.19 26.78 22.49
CA VAL A 101 0.77 27.26 23.50
C VAL A 101 1.25 28.65 23.14
N THR A 102 1.33 29.55 24.13
CA THR A 102 1.88 30.90 23.98
C THR A 102 3.19 31.02 24.74
N SER A 103 4.13 31.81 24.22
CA SER A 103 5.46 32.07 24.81
C SER A 103 5.43 32.75 26.19
N GLY A 104 4.25 33.21 26.62
CA GLY A 104 3.99 33.86 27.91
C GLY A 104 2.50 33.83 28.25
N TRP A 105 2.14 34.35 29.42
CA TRP A 105 0.74 34.51 29.84
C TRP A 105 0.11 35.73 29.16
N SER A 106 -0.28 35.57 27.90
CA SER A 106 -0.76 36.64 27.04
C SER A 106 -2.30 36.75 27.04
N PRO A 107 -2.86 37.97 26.99
CA PRO A 107 -4.25 38.17 26.61
C PRO A 107 -4.51 37.63 25.20
N ILE A 108 -5.69 37.05 25.00
CA ILE A 108 -6.08 36.39 23.75
C ILE A 108 -7.23 37.16 23.11
N GLU A 109 -7.00 37.66 21.90
CA GLU A 109 -8.06 38.14 21.02
C GLU A 109 -8.75 36.95 20.35
N VAL A 110 -10.07 36.96 20.36
CA VAL A 110 -10.89 35.88 19.81
C VAL A 110 -11.91 36.46 18.84
N ASP A 111 -11.91 35.96 17.61
CA ASP A 111 -12.91 36.21 16.59
C ASP A 111 -13.84 35.00 16.46
N VAL A 112 -15.15 35.26 16.58
CA VAL A 112 -16.20 34.25 16.44
C VAL A 112 -17.09 34.62 15.27
N SER A 113 -17.27 33.68 14.33
CA SER A 113 -18.24 33.77 13.25
C SER A 113 -19.17 32.57 13.31
N ALA A 114 -20.47 32.79 13.13
CA ALA A 114 -21.51 31.76 13.07
C ALA A 114 -22.71 32.27 12.25
N ALA A 115 -23.71 31.42 12.07
CA ALA A 115 -24.99 31.77 11.50
C ALA A 115 -26.12 31.09 12.28
N ARG A 116 -27.30 31.70 12.24
CA ARG A 116 -28.56 31.15 12.73
C ARG A 116 -29.55 31.09 11.56
N TYR A 117 -30.47 30.13 11.58
CA TYR A 117 -31.57 30.10 10.63
C TYR A 117 -32.90 30.30 11.34
N LEU A 118 -33.72 31.19 10.80
CA LEU A 118 -35.05 31.50 11.32
C LEU A 118 -36.09 31.03 10.32
N GLU A 119 -37.12 30.32 10.80
CA GLU A 119 -38.24 29.89 9.97
C GLU A 119 -39.18 31.07 9.73
N GLU A 120 -39.35 31.46 8.46
CA GLU A 120 -40.22 32.54 8.00
C GLU A 120 -41.00 32.06 6.77
N ASP A 121 -42.33 32.06 6.83
CA ASP A 121 -43.23 31.68 5.71
C ASP A 121 -42.97 30.29 5.09
N GLY A 122 -42.45 29.33 5.88
CA GLY A 122 -42.13 27.97 5.41
C GLY A 122 -40.75 27.84 4.75
N GLU A 123 -39.96 28.91 4.73
CA GLU A 123 -38.54 28.91 4.32
C GLU A 123 -37.65 29.23 5.54
N TRP A 124 -36.39 28.81 5.48
CA TRP A 124 -35.38 29.10 6.50
C TRP A 124 -34.46 30.21 6.03
N ARG A 125 -34.55 31.40 6.66
CA ARG A 125 -33.70 32.55 6.34
C ARG A 125 -32.43 32.55 7.19
N ARG A 126 -31.28 32.65 6.54
CA ARG A 126 -29.98 32.80 7.20
C ARG A 126 -29.81 34.18 7.84
N GLU A 127 -29.35 34.19 9.09
CA GLU A 127 -28.90 35.36 9.84
C GLU A 127 -27.43 35.19 10.22
N GLU A 128 -26.57 36.13 9.81
CA GLU A 128 -25.14 36.09 10.11
C GLU A 128 -24.85 36.63 11.51
N LEU A 129 -24.07 35.88 12.28
CA LEU A 129 -23.60 36.25 13.62
C LEU A 129 -22.07 36.42 13.59
N LYS A 130 -21.60 37.66 13.69
CA LYS A 130 -20.16 37.97 13.79
C LYS A 130 -19.87 38.71 15.08
N LEU A 131 -18.83 38.28 15.77
CA LEU A 131 -18.31 38.94 16.95
C LEU A 131 -16.78 38.96 16.86
N ASN A 132 -16.21 40.16 16.66
CA ASN A 132 -14.85 40.42 17.08
C ASN A 132 -14.92 40.87 18.54
N THR A 133 -14.18 40.20 19.43
CA THR A 133 -14.28 40.48 20.87
C THR A 133 -13.88 41.91 21.26
N GLY A 134 -13.21 42.65 20.37
CA GLY A 134 -12.86 44.07 20.46
C GLY A 134 -11.81 44.41 21.53
N ASN A 135 -11.80 43.65 22.63
CA ASN A 135 -10.85 43.67 23.72
C ASN A 135 -10.39 42.25 24.01
N ALA A 136 -9.08 42.03 24.07
CA ALA A 136 -8.49 40.74 24.38
C ALA A 136 -8.89 40.24 25.77
N ILE A 137 -9.13 38.93 25.86
CA ILE A 137 -9.50 38.24 27.09
C ILE A 137 -8.20 38.03 27.88
N ALA A 138 -8.04 38.77 28.98
CA ALA A 138 -6.80 38.84 29.73
C ALA A 138 -6.71 37.76 30.83
N PRO A 139 -5.59 37.04 30.93
CA PRO A 139 -5.35 36.18 32.08
C PRO A 139 -5.14 37.01 33.36
N ALA A 140 -5.36 36.40 34.52
CA ALA A 140 -4.87 36.93 35.79
C ALA A 140 -3.31 37.00 35.78
N PRO A 141 -2.68 37.87 36.60
CA PRO A 141 -1.23 37.89 36.74
C PRO A 141 -0.68 36.50 37.11
N GLN A 142 0.48 36.17 36.52
CA GLN A 142 1.10 34.84 36.47
C GLN A 142 0.90 34.04 37.76
N SER A 143 0.18 32.92 37.67
CA SER A 143 -0.14 32.03 38.79
C SER A 143 0.28 30.60 38.46
N ASN A 144 0.76 29.83 39.43
CA ASN A 144 1.05 28.40 39.26
C ASN A 144 -0.21 27.51 39.17
N ARG A 145 -1.39 28.10 39.00
CA ARG A 145 -2.69 27.41 38.96
C ARG A 145 -3.41 27.69 37.65
N LEU A 146 -4.30 26.76 37.27
CA LEU A 146 -5.27 26.91 36.18
C LEU A 146 -6.10 28.20 36.37
N TYR A 147 -6.21 29.01 35.31
CA TYR A 147 -7.08 30.19 35.27
C TYR A 147 -8.12 30.03 34.16
N VAL A 148 -9.38 30.39 34.46
CA VAL A 148 -10.51 30.25 33.54
C VAL A 148 -11.28 31.56 33.50
N GLN A 149 -11.66 32.00 32.30
CA GLN A 149 -12.54 33.14 32.09
C GLN A 149 -13.69 32.75 31.16
N ASN A 150 -14.91 33.09 31.56
CA ASN A 150 -16.13 32.88 30.76
C ASN A 150 -16.70 34.23 30.32
N LYS A 151 -17.03 34.37 29.03
CA LYS A 151 -17.67 35.55 28.44
C LYS A 151 -18.97 35.13 27.76
N SER A 152 -20.10 35.70 28.18
CA SER A 152 -21.39 35.46 27.53
C SER A 152 -21.48 36.22 26.20
N LEU A 153 -22.03 35.59 25.17
CA LEU A 153 -22.21 36.11 23.82
C LEU A 153 -23.71 36.09 23.44
N TRP A 154 -24.10 36.98 22.51
CA TRP A 154 -25.45 37.03 21.91
C TRP A 154 -26.60 36.85 22.92
N ASP A 155 -26.64 37.75 23.92
CA ASP A 155 -27.66 37.79 24.98
C ASP A 155 -27.79 36.49 25.80
N GLY A 156 -26.70 35.74 25.97
CA GLY A 156 -26.67 34.52 26.79
C GLY A 156 -26.93 33.24 26.03
N THR A 157 -27.14 33.30 24.71
CA THR A 157 -27.38 32.10 23.88
C THR A 157 -26.10 31.32 23.58
N ALA A 158 -24.92 31.94 23.72
CA ALA A 158 -23.63 31.27 23.65
C ALA A 158 -22.67 31.78 24.73
N SER A 159 -21.63 31.00 25.03
CA SER A 159 -20.54 31.42 25.92
C SER A 159 -19.18 31.05 25.36
N LEU A 160 -18.18 31.88 25.65
CA LEU A 160 -16.78 31.66 25.31
C LEU A 160 -15.98 31.43 26.58
N ARG A 161 -15.42 30.23 26.74
CA ARG A 161 -14.57 29.84 27.87
C ARG A 161 -13.12 29.79 27.43
N VAL A 162 -12.26 30.58 28.08
CA VAL A 162 -10.81 30.56 27.87
C VAL A 162 -10.11 30.05 29.12
N THR A 163 -9.24 29.06 28.96
CA THR A 163 -8.51 28.40 30.03
C THR A 163 -7.01 28.50 29.79
N TRP A 164 -6.26 29.01 30.78
CA TRP A 164 -4.79 29.05 30.76
C TRP A 164 -4.23 28.04 31.77
N ARG A 165 -3.29 27.21 31.31
CA ARG A 165 -2.53 26.25 32.12
C ARG A 165 -1.04 26.58 32.06
N PRO A 166 -0.29 26.58 33.18
CA PRO A 166 1.16 26.77 33.14
C PRO A 166 1.85 25.74 32.24
N HIS A 167 2.73 26.17 31.34
CA HIS A 167 3.52 25.28 30.48
C HIS A 167 4.88 25.89 30.13
N GLY A 168 5.97 25.34 30.68
CA GLY A 168 7.31 25.92 30.54
C GLY A 168 7.35 27.37 31.04
N GLU A 169 7.94 28.27 30.25
CA GLU A 169 7.92 29.72 30.50
C GLU A 169 6.61 30.40 30.06
N GLY A 170 5.73 29.66 29.39
CA GLY A 170 4.50 30.14 28.77
C GLY A 170 3.20 29.61 29.39
N ALA A 171 2.15 29.54 28.56
CA ALA A 171 0.86 28.98 28.94
C ALA A 171 0.26 28.13 27.80
N LEU A 172 -0.31 26.98 28.16
CA LEU A 172 -1.21 26.23 27.29
C LEU A 172 -2.60 26.84 27.43
N VAL A 173 -3.10 27.42 26.33
CA VAL A 173 -4.38 28.11 26.24
C VAL A 173 -5.38 27.19 25.56
N THR A 174 -6.59 27.09 26.11
CA THR A 174 -7.72 26.40 25.48
C THR A 174 -8.91 27.34 25.41
N VAL A 175 -9.43 27.57 24.21
CA VAL A 175 -10.58 28.43 23.93
C VAL A 175 -11.72 27.55 23.45
N VAL A 176 -12.88 27.62 24.08
CA VAL A 176 -14.07 26.81 23.77
C VAL A 176 -15.29 27.70 23.62
N LEU A 177 -15.98 27.58 22.49
CA LEU A 177 -17.30 28.17 22.24
C LEU A 177 -18.38 27.14 22.60
N VAL A 178 -19.38 27.54 23.38
CA VAL A 178 -20.46 26.67 23.86
C VAL A 178 -21.81 27.28 23.45
N ASN A 179 -22.71 26.45 22.92
CA ASN A 179 -24.12 26.78 22.75
C ASN A 179 -24.83 26.59 24.09
N GLU A 180 -25.39 27.67 24.65
CA GLU A 180 -26.04 27.66 25.97
C GLU A 180 -27.57 27.48 25.87
N ASN A 181 -28.12 27.38 24.66
CA ASN A 181 -29.53 27.03 24.48
C ASN A 181 -29.79 25.62 25.03
N ILE A 182 -30.94 25.41 25.68
CA ILE A 182 -31.34 24.12 26.25
C ILE A 182 -32.46 23.53 25.41
N GLN A 183 -32.28 22.29 24.96
CA GLN A 183 -33.29 21.56 24.23
C GLN A 183 -34.38 21.07 25.19
N GLN A 184 -35.59 21.66 25.09
CA GLN A 184 -36.72 21.31 25.96
C GLN A 184 -37.44 20.01 25.56
N GLU A 185 -37.44 19.65 24.27
CA GLU A 185 -38.10 18.44 23.74
C GLU A 185 -37.10 17.35 23.34
N ARG A 186 -37.23 16.15 23.92
CA ARG A 186 -36.29 15.01 23.72
C ARG A 186 -36.12 14.54 22.26
N ARG A 187 -37.08 14.77 21.37
CA ARG A 187 -37.13 14.10 20.04
C ARG A 187 -36.74 14.99 18.85
N ARG A 188 -36.85 16.31 18.95
CA ARG A 188 -36.67 17.20 17.79
C ARG A 188 -35.69 18.31 18.09
N VAL A 189 -34.63 18.39 17.28
CA VAL A 189 -33.72 19.54 17.25
C VAL A 189 -34.50 20.73 16.70
N VAL A 190 -34.43 21.85 17.41
CA VAL A 190 -34.97 23.13 16.94
C VAL A 190 -33.85 23.83 16.18
N ASP A 191 -33.91 23.86 14.85
CA ASP A 191 -32.87 24.44 13.99
C ASP A 191 -32.56 25.91 14.32
N SER A 192 -33.55 26.66 14.81
CA SER A 192 -33.33 28.05 15.24
C SER A 192 -32.47 28.18 16.49
N ASP A 193 -32.23 27.11 17.25
CA ASP A 193 -31.40 27.13 18.46
C ASP A 193 -30.00 26.57 18.21
N CYS A 194 -29.74 26.13 16.98
CA CYS A 194 -28.43 25.70 16.51
C CYS A 194 -27.62 26.88 15.96
N PHE A 195 -26.30 26.82 16.15
CA PHE A 195 -25.36 27.67 15.42
C PHE A 195 -24.77 26.89 14.26
N PHE A 196 -24.73 27.49 13.08
CA PHE A 196 -24.19 26.92 11.84
C PHE A 196 -22.95 27.69 11.41
N GLN A 197 -22.12 27.07 10.57
CA GLN A 197 -20.94 27.72 9.97
C GLN A 197 -20.00 28.34 11.02
N VAL A 198 -19.84 27.62 12.14
CA VAL A 198 -19.08 28.10 13.29
C VAL A 198 -17.59 28.14 12.95
N GLU A 199 -16.95 29.28 13.25
CA GLU A 199 -15.51 29.48 13.12
C GLU A 199 -14.99 30.29 14.33
N LEU A 200 -13.90 29.81 14.92
CA LEU A 200 -13.21 30.43 16.05
C LEU A 200 -11.76 30.69 15.65
N THR A 201 -11.32 31.95 15.64
CA THR A 201 -9.91 32.34 15.43
C THR A 201 -9.36 32.97 16.71
N CYS A 202 -8.16 32.57 17.12
CA CYS A 202 -7.51 33.04 18.34
C CYS A 202 -6.12 33.62 18.01
N GLN A 203 -5.79 34.76 18.62
CA GLN A 203 -4.51 35.44 18.46
C GLN A 203 -4.02 36.00 19.80
N PRO A 204 -2.76 35.73 20.23
CA PRO A 204 -2.20 36.39 21.40
C PRO A 204 -1.86 37.87 21.09
N THR A 205 -2.18 38.78 22.01
CA THR A 205 -1.85 40.22 21.82
C THR A 205 -0.40 40.57 22.12
N ALA A 206 0.32 39.67 22.81
CA ALA A 206 1.72 39.81 23.16
C ALA A 206 2.42 38.44 23.13
N GLY A 207 3.71 38.40 22.79
CA GLY A 207 4.42 37.15 22.56
C GLY A 207 4.02 36.48 21.25
N HIS A 208 4.28 35.19 21.13
CA HIS A 208 3.96 34.38 19.94
C HIS A 208 3.42 33.00 20.33
N ILE A 209 2.76 32.35 19.38
CA ILE A 209 2.35 30.95 19.52
C ILE A 209 3.59 30.08 19.34
N THR A 210 3.82 29.15 20.27
CA THR A 210 4.95 28.23 20.26
C THR A 210 4.50 26.82 19.92
N ARG A 211 5.47 25.92 19.70
CA ARG A 211 5.18 24.51 19.38
C ARG A 211 4.31 23.88 20.46
N TYR A 212 3.24 23.22 20.03
CA TYR A 212 2.37 22.45 20.88
C TYR A 212 3.10 21.19 21.37
N PRO A 213 2.98 20.82 22.66
CA PRO A 213 3.60 19.62 23.19
C PRO A 213 3.03 18.40 22.46
N THR A 214 3.86 17.78 21.63
CA THR A 214 3.53 16.48 21.04
C THR A 214 3.93 15.43 22.07
N LEU A 215 3.10 14.41 22.28
CA LEU A 215 3.42 13.30 23.20
C LEU A 215 4.81 12.76 22.87
N THR A 216 5.76 12.96 23.77
CA THR A 216 7.06 12.30 23.73
C THR A 216 6.76 10.81 23.82
N HIS A 217 7.09 10.04 22.78
CA HIS A 217 6.84 8.61 22.82
C HIS A 217 7.61 8.02 24.01
N PRO A 218 6.95 7.28 24.92
CA PRO A 218 7.63 6.64 26.05
C PRO A 218 8.56 5.50 25.62
N HIS A 219 8.60 5.17 24.32
CA HIS A 219 9.45 4.14 23.74
C HIS A 219 10.74 4.79 23.22
N THR A 220 11.84 4.52 23.93
CA THR A 220 13.21 4.93 23.63
C THR A 220 13.91 3.89 22.76
N ASP A 221 13.31 3.46 21.64
CA ASP A 221 14.05 2.68 20.65
C ASP A 221 14.85 3.61 19.73
N ASP A 222 15.92 3.08 19.12
CA ASP A 222 16.83 3.90 18.31
C ASP A 222 16.13 4.44 17.04
N GLU A 223 15.19 3.68 16.47
CA GLU A 223 14.35 4.14 15.35
C GLU A 223 13.44 5.33 15.74
N ALA A 224 12.91 5.41 16.97
CA ALA A 224 12.16 6.58 17.42
C ALA A 224 13.02 7.84 17.46
N LYS A 225 14.29 7.73 17.87
CA LYS A 225 15.24 8.86 17.84
C LYS A 225 15.55 9.28 16.41
N GLU A 226 15.71 8.32 15.49
CA GLU A 226 15.86 8.62 14.05
C GLU A 226 14.64 9.37 13.51
N LEU A 227 13.43 8.92 13.80
CA LEU A 227 12.20 9.60 13.39
C LEU A 227 12.07 11.00 14.01
N GLU A 228 12.49 11.17 15.27
CA GLU A 228 12.53 12.49 15.89
C GLU A 228 13.51 13.43 15.18
N LEU A 229 14.70 12.94 14.83
CA LEU A 229 15.68 13.68 14.05
C LEU A 229 15.13 14.08 12.68
N LEU A 230 14.60 13.12 11.92
CA LEU A 230 14.10 13.32 10.55
C LEU A 230 12.93 14.31 10.47
N TYR A 231 12.07 14.35 11.50
CA TYR A 231 10.88 15.21 11.54
C TYR A 231 11.03 16.43 12.46
N ARG A 232 12.23 16.77 12.94
CA ARG A 232 12.49 17.89 13.87
C ARG A 232 12.01 19.27 13.40
N ASN A 233 11.89 19.43 12.08
CA ASN A 233 11.47 20.65 11.41
C ASN A 233 9.93 20.77 11.28
N VAL A 234 9.20 19.66 11.46
CA VAL A 234 7.73 19.67 11.47
C VAL A 234 7.23 20.21 12.80
N SER A 235 6.49 21.30 12.75
CA SER A 235 6.05 22.05 13.94
C SER A 235 4.52 22.07 14.03
N VAL A 236 3.99 21.41 15.04
CA VAL A 236 2.57 21.49 15.40
C VAL A 236 2.36 22.66 16.34
N PHE A 237 1.33 23.49 16.12
CA PHE A 237 1.08 24.69 16.94
C PHE A 237 -0.26 24.68 17.68
N ALA A 238 -1.24 23.90 17.19
CA ALA A 238 -2.55 23.79 17.83
C ALA A 238 -3.20 22.43 17.58
N ILE A 239 -4.15 22.08 18.45
CA ILE A 239 -5.05 20.93 18.32
C ILE A 239 -6.48 21.42 18.50
N GLY A 240 -7.41 20.94 17.67
CA GLY A 240 -8.83 21.27 17.80
C GLY A 240 -9.60 20.25 18.67
N HIS A 241 -10.77 20.64 19.15
CA HIS A 241 -11.68 19.80 19.96
C HIS A 241 -13.06 19.85 19.33
N GLY A 242 -13.56 18.72 18.84
CA GLY A 242 -14.74 18.69 17.97
C GLY A 242 -14.53 19.39 16.61
N SER A 243 -13.31 19.83 16.30
CA SER A 243 -12.88 20.35 15.02
C SER A 243 -11.40 20.04 14.83
N ALA A 244 -10.88 20.19 13.60
CA ALA A 244 -9.44 20.29 13.40
C ALA A 244 -8.93 21.70 13.76
N ALA A 245 -7.61 21.88 13.71
CA ALA A 245 -6.96 23.17 13.85
C ALA A 245 -6.19 23.58 12.58
N GLU A 246 -6.25 24.86 12.26
CA GLU A 246 -5.45 25.55 11.24
C GLU A 246 -4.68 26.71 11.90
N TRP A 247 -3.59 27.14 11.30
CA TRP A 247 -2.77 28.23 11.83
C TRP A 247 -2.05 28.97 10.71
N ASP A 248 -1.56 30.16 11.04
CA ASP A 248 -0.75 30.98 10.14
C ASP A 248 0.53 30.23 9.71
N ARG A 249 0.72 30.09 8.40
CA ARG A 249 1.91 29.45 7.80
C ARG A 249 2.80 30.44 7.05
N GLN A 250 2.50 31.74 7.11
CA GLN A 250 3.31 32.77 6.42
C GLN A 250 4.60 33.11 7.18
N ASN A 251 4.65 32.79 8.47
CA ASN A 251 5.76 33.06 9.38
C ASN A 251 6.25 31.75 10.02
N ASP A 252 7.50 31.70 10.50
CA ASP A 252 8.06 30.53 11.20
C ASP A 252 7.28 30.15 12.47
N LEU A 253 6.69 31.16 13.13
CA LEU A 253 5.81 31.01 14.28
C LEU A 253 4.46 31.62 13.93
N PRO A 254 3.34 30.91 14.17
CA PRO A 254 2.04 31.39 13.76
C PRO A 254 1.59 32.60 14.57
N SER A 255 1.00 33.58 13.87
CA SER A 255 0.36 34.74 14.49
C SER A 255 -1.05 34.42 15.01
N TRP A 256 -1.74 33.45 14.42
CA TRP A 256 -3.10 33.04 14.80
C TRP A 256 -3.29 31.53 14.64
N VAL A 257 -4.28 31.00 15.36
CA VAL A 257 -4.81 29.63 15.21
C VAL A 257 -6.32 29.67 15.06
N ARG A 258 -6.91 28.68 14.38
CA ARG A 258 -8.33 28.66 14.00
C ARG A 258 -8.91 27.26 14.00
N THR A 259 -10.18 27.11 14.35
CA THR A 259 -10.94 25.86 14.18
C THR A 259 -11.29 25.61 12.72
N SER A 260 -11.13 24.38 12.22
CA SER A 260 -11.53 24.01 10.87
C SER A 260 -12.43 22.78 10.87
N PHE A 261 -13.58 22.90 10.21
CA PHE A 261 -14.56 21.82 10.03
C PHE A 261 -14.43 21.08 8.69
N LEU A 262 -13.50 21.57 7.85
CA LEU A 262 -13.10 20.94 6.59
C LEU A 262 -11.59 21.18 6.40
N PRO A 263 -10.74 20.64 7.30
CA PRO A 263 -9.31 20.87 7.25
C PRO A 263 -8.73 20.34 5.95
N VAL A 264 -7.78 21.09 5.38
CA VAL A 264 -7.08 20.72 4.15
C VAL A 264 -5.57 20.68 4.40
N HIS A 265 -4.92 19.60 3.97
CA HIS A 265 -3.46 19.50 3.96
C HIS A 265 -2.98 18.95 2.63
N VAL A 266 -2.03 19.64 1.98
CA VAL A 266 -1.39 19.16 0.75
C VAL A 266 -0.12 18.41 1.14
N VAL A 267 -0.12 17.10 0.90
CA VAL A 267 1.10 16.30 0.96
C VAL A 267 1.85 16.51 -0.36
N PRO A 268 3.08 17.08 -0.34
CA PRO A 268 3.81 17.35 -1.57
C PRO A 268 4.18 16.06 -2.30
N ASP A 269 4.37 16.18 -3.61
CA ASP A 269 4.87 15.08 -4.42
C ASP A 269 6.38 14.90 -4.22
N VAL A 270 6.95 13.86 -4.84
CA VAL A 270 8.40 13.59 -4.77
C VAL A 270 9.08 13.86 -6.12
N ALA A 271 10.25 14.48 -6.08
CA ALA A 271 11.16 14.65 -7.21
C ALA A 271 12.27 13.59 -7.18
N PHE A 272 12.66 13.14 -8.37
CA PHE A 272 13.66 12.09 -8.58
C PHE A 272 14.86 12.55 -9.41
N ASP A 273 14.78 13.73 -10.02
CA ASP A 273 15.82 14.22 -10.92
C ASP A 273 16.99 14.82 -10.13
N LEU A 274 18.19 14.56 -10.64
CA LEU A 274 19.44 15.10 -10.10
C LEU A 274 20.09 15.98 -11.15
N GLU A 275 20.63 17.11 -10.72
CA GLU A 275 21.40 18.00 -11.58
C GLU A 275 22.77 17.40 -11.89
N GLY A 276 23.25 17.56 -13.12
CA GLY A 276 24.61 17.18 -13.53
C GLY A 276 24.83 15.70 -13.86
N VAL A 277 23.80 14.84 -13.83
CA VAL A 277 23.94 13.40 -14.10
C VAL A 277 23.28 12.92 -15.40
N ASP A 278 22.67 13.82 -16.18
CA ASP A 278 21.75 13.45 -17.26
C ASP A 278 22.39 12.48 -18.29
N THR A 279 23.61 12.77 -18.72
CA THR A 279 24.31 12.00 -19.76
C THR A 279 24.51 10.52 -19.42
N ILE A 280 24.86 10.19 -18.17
CA ILE A 280 25.18 8.81 -17.79
C ILE A 280 23.93 7.97 -17.48
N LEU A 281 22.76 8.60 -17.34
CA LEU A 281 21.50 7.91 -17.12
C LEU A 281 20.93 7.26 -18.39
N HIS A 282 21.39 7.66 -19.56
CA HIS A 282 20.92 7.14 -20.85
C HIS A 282 21.29 5.66 -21.01
N LEU A 283 20.28 4.82 -21.26
CA LEU A 283 20.49 3.37 -21.36
C LEU A 283 21.32 3.01 -22.59
N ASN A 284 21.20 3.75 -23.69
CA ASN A 284 22.02 3.49 -24.89
C ASN A 284 23.49 3.77 -24.62
N ARG A 285 23.80 4.80 -23.81
CA ARG A 285 25.18 5.08 -23.38
C ARG A 285 25.75 3.92 -22.56
N LEU A 286 24.99 3.42 -21.59
CA LEU A 286 25.41 2.31 -20.72
C LEU A 286 25.43 0.96 -21.45
N ALA A 287 24.62 0.77 -22.48
CA ALA A 287 24.62 -0.43 -23.31
C ALA A 287 25.96 -0.61 -24.06
N GLU A 288 26.59 0.51 -24.42
CA GLU A 288 27.85 0.57 -25.15
C GLU A 288 29.08 0.65 -24.23
N ILE A 289 28.93 0.29 -22.94
CA ILE A 289 30.00 0.40 -21.93
C ILE A 289 31.28 -0.37 -22.31
N ASP A 290 31.20 -1.45 -23.09
CA ASP A 290 32.40 -2.20 -23.49
C ASP A 290 33.11 -1.59 -24.71
N ASN A 291 32.41 -0.77 -25.50
CA ASN A 291 32.98 -0.04 -26.64
C ASN A 291 33.79 1.19 -26.19
N ASP A 292 33.32 1.89 -25.17
CA ASP A 292 34.08 2.94 -24.49
C ASP A 292 34.01 2.80 -22.95
N PRO A 293 34.81 1.88 -22.38
CA PRO A 293 34.84 1.65 -20.94
C PRO A 293 35.34 2.86 -20.16
N GLN A 294 36.30 3.62 -20.68
CA GLN A 294 36.93 4.71 -19.94
C GLN A 294 35.96 5.84 -19.69
N GLU A 295 35.28 6.32 -20.73
CA GLU A 295 34.33 7.43 -20.60
C GLU A 295 33.10 7.01 -19.79
N SER A 296 32.59 5.79 -19.99
CA SER A 296 31.41 5.29 -19.28
C SER A 296 31.69 5.07 -17.79
N LEU A 297 32.84 4.48 -17.43
CA LEU A 297 33.24 4.33 -16.03
C LEU A 297 33.49 5.68 -15.36
N ALA A 298 34.10 6.65 -16.05
CA ALA A 298 34.29 8.00 -15.53
C ALA A 298 32.96 8.70 -15.23
N GLY A 299 31.95 8.54 -16.10
CA GLY A 299 30.61 9.07 -15.86
C GLY A 299 29.91 8.42 -14.66
N LEU A 300 30.06 7.10 -14.47
CA LEU A 300 29.55 6.39 -13.30
C LEU A 300 30.25 6.84 -12.01
N GLU A 301 31.56 7.11 -12.06
CA GLU A 301 32.31 7.66 -10.93
C GLU A 301 31.85 9.07 -10.58
N GLU A 302 31.65 9.95 -11.55
CA GLU A 302 31.12 11.30 -11.35
C GLU A 302 29.73 11.24 -10.70
N PHE A 303 28.85 10.36 -11.18
CA PHE A 303 27.54 10.10 -10.59
C PHE A 303 27.62 9.76 -9.09
N VAL A 304 28.52 8.86 -8.69
CA VAL A 304 28.70 8.48 -7.28
C VAL A 304 29.42 9.58 -6.48
N ASN A 305 30.33 10.35 -7.09
CA ASN A 305 31.00 11.46 -6.42
C ASN A 305 30.03 12.59 -6.07
N LEU A 306 29.03 12.88 -6.92
CA LEU A 306 27.98 13.85 -6.59
C LEU A 306 27.16 13.43 -5.36
N TYR A 307 26.95 12.12 -5.17
CA TYR A 307 26.32 11.59 -3.96
C TYR A 307 27.23 11.73 -2.75
N ALA A 308 28.52 11.38 -2.87
CA ALA A 308 29.50 11.56 -1.81
C ALA A 308 29.61 13.02 -1.34
N ASP A 309 29.64 13.97 -2.29
CA ASP A 309 29.68 15.41 -2.01
C ASP A 309 28.41 15.90 -1.31
N TRP A 310 27.25 15.32 -1.63
CA TRP A 310 26.01 15.60 -0.92
C TRP A 310 26.04 15.05 0.52
N ILE A 311 26.59 13.86 0.74
CA ILE A 311 26.76 13.30 2.10
C ILE A 311 27.59 14.26 2.94
N CYS A 312 28.79 14.65 2.47
CA CYS A 312 29.64 15.57 3.22
C CYS A 312 28.93 16.89 3.53
N ARG A 313 28.36 17.56 2.51
CA ARG A 313 27.66 18.85 2.69
C ARG A 313 26.48 18.76 3.65
N THR A 314 25.70 17.68 3.59
CA THR A 314 24.49 17.50 4.42
C THR A 314 24.86 17.39 5.89
N TRP A 315 25.83 16.53 6.24
CA TRP A 315 26.24 16.34 7.63
C TRP A 315 27.07 17.51 8.17
N ASP A 316 27.91 18.15 7.35
CA ASP A 316 28.62 19.37 7.74
C ASP A 316 27.66 20.52 8.08
N SER A 317 26.53 20.63 7.35
CA SER A 317 25.55 21.71 7.56
C SER A 317 24.82 21.65 8.90
N VAL A 318 24.74 20.47 9.52
CA VAL A 318 24.05 20.24 10.80
C VAL A 318 25.02 20.01 11.96
N ALA A 319 26.34 20.03 11.69
CA ALA A 319 27.37 19.82 12.70
C ALA A 319 27.21 20.82 13.86
N GLY A 320 26.95 20.31 15.06
CA GLY A 320 26.73 21.12 16.27
C GLY A 320 25.33 21.73 16.43
N ALA A 321 24.42 21.55 15.45
CA ALA A 321 23.02 21.97 15.55
C ALA A 321 22.08 20.83 15.98
N VAL A 322 22.53 19.57 15.89
CA VAL A 322 21.80 18.39 16.36
C VAL A 322 21.81 18.34 17.89
N ALA A 323 20.65 18.09 18.50
CA ALA A 323 20.54 17.94 19.95
C ALA A 323 21.41 16.76 20.45
N PRO A 324 22.06 16.85 21.63
CA PRO A 324 22.98 15.81 22.11
C PRO A 324 22.40 14.39 22.11
N ASP A 325 21.11 14.25 22.46
CA ASP A 325 20.43 12.95 22.52
C ASP A 325 20.13 12.34 21.14
N LEU A 326 20.24 13.14 20.06
CA LEU A 326 19.99 12.73 18.67
C LEU A 326 21.29 12.55 17.86
N CYS A 327 22.45 12.85 18.43
CA CYS A 327 23.74 12.71 17.72
C CYS A 327 24.01 11.27 17.27
N GLY A 328 23.68 10.26 18.09
CA GLY A 328 23.86 8.85 17.72
C GLY A 328 23.05 8.47 16.47
N ALA A 329 21.78 8.87 16.41
CA ALA A 329 20.93 8.65 15.24
C ALA A 329 21.48 9.35 13.98
N ALA A 330 22.07 10.55 14.13
CA ALA A 330 22.71 11.25 13.01
C ALA A 330 23.98 10.54 12.52
N GLU A 331 24.77 9.97 13.42
CA GLU A 331 25.97 9.16 13.10
C GLU A 331 25.59 7.85 12.39
N ASP A 332 24.54 7.16 12.84
CA ASP A 332 24.05 5.92 12.23
C ASP A 332 23.51 6.14 10.81
N LEU A 333 22.80 7.25 10.58
CA LEU A 333 22.35 7.66 9.24
C LEU A 333 23.53 8.01 8.33
N HIS A 334 24.55 8.70 8.85
CA HIS A 334 25.78 9.01 8.11
C HIS A 334 26.52 7.73 7.68
N GLY A 335 26.64 6.78 8.61
CA GLY A 335 27.25 5.48 8.37
C GLY A 335 26.55 4.73 7.24
N ARG A 336 25.21 4.62 7.30
CA ARG A 336 24.41 3.98 6.23
C ARG A 336 24.57 4.66 4.87
N ALA A 337 24.57 5.99 4.82
CA ALA A 337 24.79 6.75 3.59
C ALA A 337 26.18 6.49 2.99
N THR A 338 27.21 6.49 3.84
CA THR A 338 28.60 6.24 3.46
C THR A 338 28.80 4.81 2.96
N THR A 339 28.28 3.80 3.68
CA THR A 339 28.34 2.40 3.26
C THR A 339 27.63 2.18 1.92
N ALA A 340 26.47 2.81 1.70
CA ALA A 340 25.79 2.74 0.39
C ALA A 340 26.68 3.32 -0.73
N CYS A 341 27.34 4.46 -0.49
CA CYS A 341 28.28 5.06 -1.45
C CYS A 341 29.48 4.14 -1.75
N GLU A 342 30.06 3.50 -0.73
CA GLU A 342 31.18 2.56 -0.89
C GLU A 342 30.79 1.31 -1.68
N ARG A 343 29.58 0.79 -1.44
CA ARG A 343 29.04 -0.35 -2.21
C ARG A 343 28.83 0.01 -3.68
N MET A 344 28.32 1.21 -3.99
CA MET A 344 28.24 1.68 -5.38
C MET A 344 29.61 1.78 -6.05
N ARG A 345 30.62 2.32 -5.35
CA ARG A 345 32.00 2.36 -5.85
C ARG A 345 32.57 0.97 -6.11
N SER A 346 32.25 0.02 -5.23
CA SER A 346 32.65 -1.38 -5.39
C SER A 346 32.01 -2.04 -6.62
N GLY A 347 30.77 -1.68 -6.95
CA GLY A 347 30.13 -2.09 -8.20
C GLY A 347 30.84 -1.54 -9.44
N ILE A 348 31.24 -0.26 -9.42
CA ILE A 348 32.03 0.34 -10.52
C ILE A 348 33.39 -0.37 -10.66
N GLU A 349 34.05 -0.68 -9.55
CA GLU A 349 35.33 -1.41 -9.57
C GLU A 349 35.18 -2.82 -10.14
N LEU A 350 34.07 -3.51 -9.87
CA LEU A 350 33.76 -4.79 -10.51
C LEU A 350 33.64 -4.63 -12.04
N LEU A 351 32.91 -3.62 -12.52
CA LEU A 351 32.79 -3.36 -13.96
C LEU A 351 34.13 -2.99 -14.61
N ARG A 352 35.06 -2.40 -13.86
CA ARG A 352 36.42 -2.11 -14.33
C ARG A 352 37.26 -3.38 -14.49
N THR A 353 37.19 -4.28 -13.51
CA THR A 353 38.11 -5.42 -13.38
C THR A 353 37.61 -6.71 -14.01
N ASN A 354 36.29 -6.89 -14.13
CA ASN A 354 35.67 -8.08 -14.68
C ASN A 354 34.95 -7.77 -16.02
N GLN A 355 35.50 -8.31 -17.11
CA GLN A 355 34.96 -8.11 -18.46
C GLN A 355 33.56 -8.72 -18.62
N ASP A 356 33.35 -9.95 -18.15
CA ASP A 356 32.04 -10.63 -18.26
C ASP A 356 30.95 -9.85 -17.50
N ALA A 357 31.29 -9.28 -16.34
CA ALA A 357 30.39 -8.42 -15.58
C ALA A 357 30.10 -7.10 -16.32
N ARG A 358 31.11 -6.46 -16.91
CA ARG A 358 30.93 -5.24 -17.71
C ARG A 358 30.07 -5.48 -18.94
N GLU A 359 30.31 -6.57 -19.64
CA GLU A 359 29.54 -6.97 -20.80
C GLU A 359 28.09 -7.29 -20.42
N ALA A 360 27.87 -8.07 -19.36
CA ALA A 360 26.55 -8.33 -18.83
C ALA A 360 25.81 -7.05 -18.44
N PHE A 361 26.51 -6.05 -17.89
CA PHE A 361 25.95 -4.74 -17.59
C PHE A 361 25.51 -4.00 -18.85
N GLY A 362 26.33 -3.97 -19.90
CA GLY A 362 25.95 -3.40 -21.20
C GLY A 362 24.72 -4.10 -21.80
N LEU A 363 24.73 -5.42 -21.84
CA LEU A 363 23.60 -6.21 -22.33
C LEU A 363 22.31 -5.96 -21.51
N ALA A 364 22.41 -5.88 -20.19
CA ALA A 364 21.26 -5.62 -19.32
C ALA A 364 20.66 -4.23 -19.58
N ASN A 365 21.48 -3.21 -19.82
CA ASN A 365 21.01 -1.88 -20.22
C ASN A 365 20.30 -1.92 -21.58
N ARG A 366 20.83 -2.67 -22.56
CA ARG A 366 20.15 -2.89 -23.85
C ARG A 366 18.81 -3.60 -23.67
N VAL A 367 18.74 -4.65 -22.84
CA VAL A 367 17.48 -5.34 -22.51
C VAL A 367 16.46 -4.38 -21.92
N MET A 368 16.86 -3.54 -20.97
CA MET A 368 15.95 -2.60 -20.33
C MET A 368 15.50 -1.50 -21.30
N ALA A 369 16.35 -1.05 -22.23
CA ALA A 369 15.96 -0.12 -23.28
C ALA A 369 14.89 -0.72 -24.20
N MET A 370 15.08 -1.98 -24.61
CA MET A 370 14.08 -2.74 -25.37
C MET A 370 12.79 -2.91 -24.54
N GLN A 371 12.89 -3.30 -23.27
CA GLN A 371 11.73 -3.51 -22.42
C GLN A 371 10.90 -2.24 -22.24
N MET A 372 11.53 -1.09 -21.98
CA MET A 372 10.85 0.19 -21.83
C MET A 372 10.16 0.61 -23.13
N ALA A 373 10.83 0.47 -24.27
CA ALA A 373 10.25 0.80 -25.58
C ALA A 373 9.04 -0.09 -25.91
N HIS A 374 9.12 -1.39 -25.65
CA HIS A 374 8.04 -2.34 -25.89
C HIS A 374 6.89 -2.24 -24.88
N SER A 375 7.11 -1.60 -23.73
CA SER A 375 6.07 -1.36 -22.71
C SER A 375 5.28 -0.07 -22.95
N GLU A 376 5.53 0.65 -24.06
CA GLU A 376 4.73 1.80 -24.44
C GLU A 376 3.33 1.40 -24.95
N PRO A 377 2.34 2.32 -24.89
CA PRO A 377 0.97 2.04 -25.33
C PRO A 377 0.84 1.60 -26.79
N GLY A 378 1.78 1.95 -27.67
CA GLY A 378 1.76 1.51 -29.07
C GLY A 378 2.13 0.03 -29.28
N LEU A 379 2.60 -0.65 -28.23
CA LEU A 379 3.03 -2.05 -28.22
C LEU A 379 2.46 -2.76 -26.97
N ALA A 380 3.27 -3.50 -26.23
CA ALA A 380 2.84 -4.32 -25.10
C ALA A 380 2.37 -3.54 -23.85
N GLY A 381 2.47 -2.21 -23.88
CA GLY A 381 1.86 -1.32 -22.87
C GLY A 381 0.34 -1.22 -22.99
N SER A 382 -0.24 -1.61 -24.13
CA SER A 382 -1.69 -1.72 -24.28
C SER A 382 -2.10 -3.03 -24.99
N SER A 383 -3.39 -3.33 -24.97
CA SER A 383 -3.93 -4.51 -25.64
C SER A 383 -4.40 -4.15 -27.04
N HIS A 384 -3.89 -4.86 -28.06
CA HIS A 384 -4.25 -4.64 -29.46
C HIS A 384 -5.03 -5.85 -30.01
N PRO A 385 -6.22 -5.65 -30.59
CA PRO A 385 -6.93 -6.69 -31.33
C PRO A 385 -6.07 -7.24 -32.48
N PHE A 386 -6.32 -8.49 -32.90
CA PHE A 386 -5.58 -9.12 -34.00
C PHE A 386 -5.65 -8.31 -35.31
N ALA A 387 -6.83 -7.76 -35.64
CA ALA A 387 -7.03 -6.96 -36.84
C ALA A 387 -6.21 -5.65 -36.86
N GLU A 388 -5.82 -5.16 -35.68
CA GLU A 388 -5.07 -3.92 -35.48
C GLU A 388 -3.67 -4.22 -34.89
N ALA A 389 -3.15 -5.43 -35.11
CA ALA A 389 -1.87 -5.84 -34.57
C ALA A 389 -0.75 -4.87 -35.01
N PRO A 390 0.02 -4.29 -34.08
CA PRO A 390 1.01 -3.26 -34.41
C PRO A 390 2.23 -3.86 -35.13
N ASP A 391 3.04 -2.97 -35.72
CA ASP A 391 4.38 -3.33 -36.19
C ASP A 391 5.34 -3.41 -34.98
N PRO A 392 5.92 -4.58 -34.69
CA PRO A 392 6.80 -4.74 -33.52
C PRO A 392 8.22 -4.22 -33.74
N HIS A 393 8.56 -3.72 -34.94
CA HIS A 393 9.89 -3.18 -35.19
C HIS A 393 10.10 -1.82 -34.52
N VAL A 394 11.18 -1.71 -33.73
CA VAL A 394 11.56 -0.48 -33.03
C VAL A 394 13.02 -0.17 -33.32
N ASP A 395 13.30 1.07 -33.69
CA ASP A 395 14.67 1.58 -33.79
C ASP A 395 15.15 2.06 -32.41
N TYR A 396 15.88 1.19 -31.71
CA TYR A 396 16.42 1.49 -30.38
C TYR A 396 17.55 2.54 -30.40
N THR A 397 18.10 2.91 -31.56
CA THR A 397 19.13 3.97 -31.61
C THR A 397 18.51 5.36 -31.46
N THR A 398 17.27 5.53 -31.94
CA THR A 398 16.52 6.79 -31.82
C THR A 398 15.76 6.89 -30.51
N ARG A 399 15.41 5.76 -29.91
CA ARG A 399 14.79 5.69 -28.58
C ARG A 399 15.85 5.52 -27.52
N ASP A 400 16.09 6.57 -26.75
CA ASP A 400 17.09 6.54 -25.68
C ASP A 400 16.42 6.76 -24.31
N PRO A 401 15.79 5.71 -23.75
CA PRO A 401 15.23 5.81 -22.41
C PRO A 401 16.35 6.05 -21.39
N ARG A 402 15.99 6.65 -20.26
CA ARG A 402 16.95 6.94 -19.18
C ARG A 402 16.53 6.25 -17.89
N TRP A 403 17.53 5.86 -17.11
CA TRP A 403 17.34 5.47 -15.72
C TRP A 403 16.89 6.68 -14.90
N ARG A 404 16.03 6.44 -13.91
CA ARG A 404 15.93 7.35 -12.77
C ARG A 404 17.20 7.19 -11.93
N PRO A 405 17.75 8.27 -11.35
CA PRO A 405 18.99 8.21 -10.60
C PRO A 405 19.07 7.10 -9.54
N PHE A 406 18.01 6.91 -8.76
CA PHE A 406 17.99 5.85 -7.74
C PHE A 406 18.07 4.44 -8.35
N GLN A 407 17.54 4.22 -9.57
CA GLN A 407 17.58 2.91 -10.23
C GLN A 407 19.03 2.57 -10.60
N LEU A 408 19.76 3.52 -11.19
CA LEU A 408 21.18 3.34 -11.48
C LEU A 408 22.00 3.17 -10.19
N GLY A 409 21.75 4.01 -9.18
CA GLY A 409 22.41 3.88 -7.86
C GLY A 409 22.18 2.51 -7.22
N PHE A 410 20.95 1.99 -7.28
CA PHE A 410 20.61 0.66 -6.78
C PHE A 410 21.32 -0.45 -7.56
N LEU A 411 21.38 -0.36 -8.90
CA LEU A 411 22.12 -1.32 -9.72
C LEU A 411 23.59 -1.35 -9.34
N LEU A 412 24.27 -0.20 -9.31
CA LEU A 412 25.68 -0.10 -8.92
C LEU A 412 25.94 -0.66 -7.52
N LEU A 413 25.02 -0.44 -6.58
CA LEU A 413 25.11 -0.94 -5.22
C LEU A 413 24.99 -2.48 -5.11
N THR A 414 24.26 -3.12 -6.03
CA THR A 414 23.89 -4.54 -5.90
C THR A 414 24.62 -5.50 -6.84
N ILE A 415 25.09 -5.04 -8.01
CA ILE A 415 25.71 -5.92 -9.04
C ILE A 415 26.86 -6.78 -8.50
N LYS A 416 27.68 -6.23 -7.60
CA LYS A 416 28.80 -6.97 -7.01
C LYS A 416 28.32 -8.19 -6.22
N SER A 417 27.28 -8.03 -5.40
CA SER A 417 26.72 -9.11 -4.57
C SER A 417 26.03 -10.23 -5.36
N VAL A 418 25.71 -9.97 -6.63
CA VAL A 418 25.18 -11.00 -7.53
C VAL A 418 26.30 -11.81 -8.17
N VAL A 419 27.37 -11.14 -8.61
CA VAL A 419 28.52 -11.78 -9.27
C VAL A 419 29.38 -12.52 -8.24
N GLU A 420 29.72 -11.84 -7.16
CA GLU A 420 30.56 -12.35 -6.08
C GLU A 420 29.68 -12.79 -4.88
N GLU A 421 30.20 -13.65 -4.02
CA GLU A 421 29.47 -14.12 -2.83
C GLU A 421 29.52 -13.14 -1.65
N ASP A 422 30.31 -12.07 -1.79
CA ASP A 422 30.38 -10.95 -0.85
C ASP A 422 28.97 -10.31 -0.68
N ASP A 423 28.57 -9.99 0.56
CA ASP A 423 27.30 -9.34 0.90
C ASP A 423 26.00 -10.09 0.54
N ARG A 424 26.04 -11.40 0.23
CA ARG A 424 24.80 -12.18 0.01
C ARG A 424 24.00 -12.42 1.28
N ASP A 425 24.61 -12.22 2.44
CA ASP A 425 23.95 -12.22 3.76
C ASP A 425 23.19 -10.95 4.10
N LEU A 426 23.24 -9.95 3.22
CA LEU A 426 22.50 -8.71 3.34
C LEU A 426 21.28 -8.75 2.43
N VAL A 427 20.11 -8.39 2.96
CA VAL A 427 18.93 -8.11 2.15
C VAL A 427 18.95 -6.65 1.72
N ASP A 428 18.96 -6.39 0.41
CA ASP A 428 18.81 -5.02 -0.08
C ASP A 428 17.32 -4.70 -0.24
N LEU A 429 16.83 -3.74 0.56
CA LEU A 429 15.43 -3.35 0.62
C LEU A 429 15.23 -2.01 -0.09
N ILE A 430 14.60 -2.03 -1.26
CA ILE A 430 14.19 -0.84 -2.00
C ILE A 430 12.99 -0.21 -1.29
N TRP A 431 13.25 0.89 -0.58
CA TRP A 431 12.23 1.69 0.08
C TRP A 431 11.95 2.94 -0.75
N PHE A 432 10.87 2.92 -1.50
CA PHE A 432 10.55 4.00 -2.44
C PHE A 432 9.03 4.16 -2.59
N PRO A 433 8.49 5.36 -2.83
CA PRO A 433 7.06 5.56 -3.02
C PRO A 433 6.45 4.68 -4.13
N THR A 434 5.14 4.43 -4.06
CA THR A 434 4.39 3.73 -5.13
C THR A 434 4.47 4.51 -6.44
N GLY A 435 4.66 3.82 -7.58
CA GLY A 435 4.82 4.47 -8.88
C GLY A 435 6.20 5.10 -9.12
N GLY A 436 7.12 5.00 -8.16
CA GLY A 436 8.46 5.58 -8.26
C GLY A 436 9.44 4.83 -9.17
N GLY A 437 9.06 3.69 -9.77
CA GLY A 437 9.92 2.92 -10.68
C GLY A 437 10.76 1.81 -10.00
N LYS A 438 10.31 1.28 -8.85
CA LYS A 438 11.00 0.19 -8.13
C LYS A 438 11.18 -1.07 -9.00
N THR A 439 10.17 -1.36 -9.82
CA THR A 439 10.16 -2.53 -10.70
C THR A 439 11.31 -2.52 -11.69
N GLU A 440 11.56 -1.41 -12.38
CA GLU A 440 12.66 -1.31 -13.34
C GLU A 440 14.01 -1.52 -12.68
N ALA A 441 14.20 -1.09 -11.43
CA ALA A 441 15.45 -1.30 -10.69
C ALA A 441 15.74 -2.78 -10.48
N TYR A 442 14.77 -3.55 -9.96
CA TYR A 442 14.98 -4.99 -9.73
C TYR A 442 14.92 -5.81 -11.03
N LEU A 443 14.19 -5.36 -12.07
CA LEU A 443 14.21 -6.01 -13.39
C LEU A 443 15.55 -5.81 -14.10
N GLY A 444 16.17 -4.63 -13.96
CA GLY A 444 17.53 -4.39 -14.44
C GLY A 444 18.55 -5.32 -13.77
N LEU A 445 18.42 -5.51 -12.45
CA LEU A 445 19.27 -6.45 -11.71
C LEU A 445 19.00 -7.91 -12.14
N ALA A 446 17.75 -8.27 -12.38
CA ALA A 446 17.38 -9.60 -12.88
C ALA A 446 17.98 -9.85 -14.28
N ALA A 447 17.87 -8.89 -15.20
CA ALA A 447 18.46 -8.98 -16.54
C ALA A 447 19.98 -9.15 -16.45
N PHE A 448 20.66 -8.33 -15.64
CA PHE A 448 22.09 -8.47 -15.37
C PHE A 448 22.46 -9.85 -14.82
N THR A 449 21.72 -10.35 -13.82
CA THR A 449 21.94 -11.66 -13.21
C THR A 449 21.82 -12.79 -14.24
N ILE A 450 20.77 -12.75 -15.06
CA ILE A 450 20.50 -13.75 -16.10
C ILE A 450 21.62 -13.74 -17.13
N LEU A 451 21.94 -12.56 -17.68
CA LEU A 451 22.93 -12.44 -18.76
C LEU A 451 24.34 -12.78 -18.28
N HIS A 452 24.75 -12.32 -17.09
CA HIS A 452 26.04 -12.68 -16.50
C HIS A 452 26.16 -14.20 -16.29
N ARG A 453 25.11 -14.84 -15.77
CA ARG A 453 25.09 -16.31 -15.57
C ARG A 453 25.15 -17.06 -16.90
N ARG A 454 24.53 -16.54 -17.96
CA ARG A 454 24.58 -17.13 -19.30
C ARG A 454 25.94 -16.94 -19.97
N LEU A 455 26.55 -15.77 -19.88
CA LEU A 455 27.90 -15.52 -20.42
C LEU A 455 28.95 -16.42 -19.78
N THR A 456 28.86 -16.62 -18.46
CA THR A 456 29.87 -17.39 -17.71
C THR A 456 29.67 -18.91 -17.76
N LEU A 457 28.42 -19.39 -17.88
CA LEU A 457 28.10 -20.83 -17.77
C LEU A 457 27.44 -21.43 -19.02
N GLY A 458 27.02 -20.62 -19.99
CA GLY A 458 26.26 -21.06 -21.17
C GLY A 458 25.00 -21.84 -20.80
N ASP A 459 24.84 -23.03 -21.37
CA ASP A 459 23.71 -23.91 -21.08
C ASP A 459 23.72 -24.50 -19.66
N ARG A 460 24.87 -24.54 -18.98
CA ARG A 460 24.93 -24.90 -17.55
C ARG A 460 24.38 -23.80 -16.65
N GLY A 461 24.30 -22.57 -17.17
CA GLY A 461 23.66 -21.43 -16.50
C GLY A 461 22.14 -21.44 -16.63
N ALA A 462 21.55 -22.43 -17.30
CA ALA A 462 20.11 -22.59 -17.42
C ALA A 462 19.43 -23.00 -16.09
N GLY A 463 18.11 -23.22 -16.16
CA GLY A 463 17.26 -23.43 -15.00
C GLY A 463 16.79 -22.12 -14.39
N THR A 464 16.22 -22.21 -13.19
CA THR A 464 15.67 -21.05 -12.49
C THR A 464 16.78 -20.19 -11.91
N THR A 465 17.02 -19.05 -12.56
CA THR A 465 18.02 -18.05 -12.14
C THR A 465 17.43 -17.03 -11.17
N VAL A 466 16.19 -16.60 -11.42
CA VAL A 466 15.50 -15.57 -10.62
C VAL A 466 14.17 -16.13 -10.12
N ILE A 467 13.90 -15.95 -8.83
CA ILE A 467 12.57 -16.19 -8.26
C ILE A 467 12.00 -14.85 -7.79
N THR A 468 10.81 -14.50 -8.27
CA THR A 468 10.06 -13.33 -7.78
C THR A 468 8.82 -13.81 -7.04
N ARG A 469 8.67 -13.37 -5.80
CA ARG A 469 7.60 -13.76 -4.89
C ARG A 469 6.63 -12.61 -4.64
N TYR A 470 5.34 -12.93 -4.70
CA TYR A 470 4.24 -12.01 -4.43
C TYR A 470 3.34 -12.54 -3.31
N THR A 471 2.70 -11.64 -2.57
CA THR A 471 1.85 -12.03 -1.44
C THR A 471 0.42 -12.35 -1.87
N LEU A 472 -0.14 -11.63 -2.84
CA LEU A 472 -1.56 -11.69 -3.19
C LEU A 472 -1.82 -12.43 -4.50
N ARG A 473 -3.04 -12.97 -4.59
CA ARG A 473 -3.53 -13.88 -5.64
C ARG A 473 -3.47 -13.28 -7.04
N LEU A 474 -3.62 -11.96 -7.16
CA LEU A 474 -3.29 -11.25 -8.38
C LEU A 474 -1.82 -10.83 -8.30
N LEU A 475 -0.99 -11.59 -9.00
CA LEU A 475 0.01 -10.90 -9.80
C LEU A 475 -0.76 -9.87 -10.61
N THR A 476 -0.42 -8.58 -10.47
CA THR A 476 -0.89 -7.64 -11.49
C THR A 476 -0.43 -8.24 -12.80
N ALA A 477 -1.35 -8.59 -13.69
CA ALA A 477 -1.01 -9.07 -15.01
C ALA A 477 0.03 -8.12 -15.65
N GLN A 478 -0.02 -6.83 -15.28
CA GLN A 478 0.97 -5.80 -15.55
C GLN A 478 2.40 -6.09 -15.01
N GLN A 479 2.61 -6.48 -13.73
CA GLN A 479 3.96 -6.85 -13.25
C GLN A 479 4.49 -8.09 -13.98
N PHE A 480 3.64 -9.10 -14.19
CA PHE A 480 4.03 -10.27 -14.99
C PHE A 480 4.39 -9.87 -16.42
N GLN A 481 3.57 -9.03 -17.04
CA GLN A 481 3.74 -8.54 -18.40
C GLN A 481 5.07 -7.80 -18.55
N ARG A 482 5.41 -6.91 -17.61
CA ARG A 482 6.69 -6.16 -17.64
C ARG A 482 7.89 -7.09 -17.52
N ALA A 483 7.84 -8.07 -16.61
CA ALA A 483 8.87 -9.09 -16.49
C ALA A 483 8.94 -9.97 -17.76
N ALA A 484 7.80 -10.32 -18.36
CA ALA A 484 7.74 -11.09 -19.59
C ALA A 484 8.30 -10.31 -20.79
N THR A 485 8.11 -8.99 -20.86
CA THR A 485 8.74 -8.13 -21.87
C THR A 485 10.26 -8.10 -21.70
N MET A 486 10.76 -8.00 -20.46
CA MET A 486 12.20 -8.09 -20.16
C MET A 486 12.79 -9.43 -20.61
N ILE A 487 12.09 -10.53 -20.29
CA ILE A 487 12.52 -11.88 -20.67
C ILE A 487 12.47 -12.10 -22.19
N ALA A 488 11.46 -11.56 -22.87
CA ALA A 488 11.41 -11.55 -24.33
C ALA A 488 12.61 -10.80 -24.93
N ALA A 489 12.99 -9.64 -24.36
CA ALA A 489 14.20 -8.92 -24.80
C ALA A 489 15.48 -9.74 -24.56
N CYS A 490 15.63 -10.40 -23.41
CA CYS A 490 16.74 -11.32 -23.15
C CYS A 490 16.80 -12.47 -24.17
N GLU A 491 15.65 -13.05 -24.52
CA GLU A 491 15.57 -14.14 -25.50
C GLU A 491 15.92 -13.68 -26.93
N ILE A 492 15.54 -12.46 -27.33
CA ILE A 492 16.00 -11.88 -28.61
C ILE A 492 17.53 -11.78 -28.63
N LEU A 493 18.14 -11.23 -27.58
CA LEU A 493 19.60 -11.13 -27.50
C LEU A 493 20.29 -12.49 -27.49
N ARG A 494 19.73 -13.48 -26.78
CA ARG A 494 20.25 -14.87 -26.81
C ARG A 494 20.19 -15.47 -28.21
N ARG A 495 19.11 -15.25 -28.97
CA ARG A 495 19.00 -15.71 -30.36
C ARG A 495 20.04 -15.04 -31.28
N GLU A 496 20.32 -13.75 -31.06
CA GLU A 496 21.36 -13.01 -31.78
C GLU A 496 22.78 -13.48 -31.43
N ARG A 497 23.02 -13.84 -30.17
CA ARG A 497 24.32 -14.24 -29.61
C ARG A 497 24.32 -15.68 -29.09
N HIS A 498 23.80 -16.59 -29.91
CA HIS A 498 23.57 -17.99 -29.54
C HIS A 498 24.83 -18.70 -29.03
N ASP A 499 25.98 -18.42 -29.64
CA ASP A 499 27.26 -19.08 -29.32
C ASP A 499 27.81 -18.65 -27.94
N GLU A 500 27.37 -17.50 -27.43
CA GLU A 500 27.86 -16.92 -26.18
C GLU A 500 26.88 -17.12 -25.02
N LEU A 501 25.57 -16.96 -25.28
CA LEU A 501 24.53 -17.03 -24.26
C LEU A 501 23.88 -18.43 -24.13
N GLY A 502 24.25 -19.37 -24.99
CA GLY A 502 23.78 -20.75 -24.97
C GLY A 502 22.54 -21.03 -25.82
N SER A 503 22.22 -22.32 -25.94
CA SER A 503 21.16 -22.84 -26.82
C SER A 503 19.79 -22.92 -26.15
N ARG A 504 19.75 -23.09 -24.81
CA ARG A 504 18.50 -23.20 -24.05
C ARG A 504 17.79 -21.84 -23.95
N PRO A 505 16.46 -21.77 -24.18
CA PRO A 505 15.70 -20.51 -24.12
C PRO A 505 15.83 -19.77 -22.77
N ILE A 506 15.78 -18.44 -22.82
CA ILE A 506 15.53 -17.60 -21.64
C ILE A 506 14.02 -17.40 -21.53
N SER A 507 13.42 -17.95 -20.47
CA SER A 507 11.96 -18.03 -20.32
C SER A 507 11.44 -17.58 -18.95
N ILE A 508 10.15 -17.27 -18.91
CA ILE A 508 9.42 -16.86 -17.71
C ILE A 508 8.24 -17.78 -17.44
N GLY A 509 7.99 -18.09 -16.17
CA GLY A 509 6.86 -18.91 -15.75
C GLY A 509 6.06 -18.29 -14.62
N ILE A 510 4.73 -18.46 -14.63
CA ILE A 510 3.86 -18.05 -13.53
C ILE A 510 3.38 -19.28 -12.73
N TRP A 511 3.75 -19.33 -11.45
CA TRP A 511 3.48 -20.45 -10.54
C TRP A 511 2.51 -20.04 -9.41
N VAL A 512 1.22 -20.22 -9.68
CA VAL A 512 0.10 -19.77 -8.83
C VAL A 512 -0.89 -20.89 -8.53
N GLY A 513 -1.82 -20.69 -7.59
CA GLY A 513 -2.81 -21.71 -7.19
C GLY A 513 -3.73 -22.18 -8.33
N SER A 514 -4.35 -23.36 -8.17
CA SER A 514 -5.21 -23.97 -9.22
C SER A 514 -6.41 -23.10 -9.59
N SER A 515 -6.93 -22.30 -8.67
CA SER A 515 -8.02 -21.35 -8.96
C SER A 515 -7.62 -20.24 -9.94
N ASN A 516 -6.32 -20.08 -10.23
CA ASN A 516 -5.81 -19.03 -11.10
C ASN A 516 -5.23 -19.59 -12.40
N SER A 517 -4.48 -20.70 -12.36
CA SER A 517 -3.91 -21.32 -13.57
C SER A 517 -3.93 -22.86 -13.53
N PRO A 518 -3.92 -23.53 -14.69
CA PRO A 518 -3.95 -25.00 -14.75
C PRO A 518 -2.68 -25.63 -14.16
N ASN A 519 -2.83 -26.57 -13.23
CA ASN A 519 -1.67 -27.29 -12.70
C ASN A 519 -1.20 -28.43 -13.62
N LYS A 520 -2.08 -29.01 -14.45
CA LYS A 520 -1.74 -30.14 -15.32
C LYS A 520 -2.01 -29.83 -16.78
N PHE A 521 -1.29 -30.52 -17.66
CA PHE A 521 -1.52 -30.45 -19.11
C PHE A 521 -2.97 -30.79 -19.51
N ALA A 522 -3.54 -31.84 -18.90
CA ALA A 522 -4.92 -32.22 -19.14
C ALA A 522 -5.92 -31.11 -18.75
N ASP A 523 -5.65 -30.41 -17.66
CA ASP A 523 -6.49 -29.30 -17.16
C ASP A 523 -6.39 -28.10 -18.12
N ALA A 524 -5.18 -27.79 -18.60
CA ALA A 524 -4.95 -26.76 -19.62
C ALA A 524 -5.72 -27.04 -20.93
N ARG A 525 -5.70 -28.30 -21.41
CA ARG A 525 -6.47 -28.71 -22.60
C ARG A 525 -7.98 -28.54 -22.38
N ILE A 526 -8.49 -28.89 -21.20
CA ILE A 526 -9.91 -28.74 -20.85
C ILE A 526 -10.28 -27.26 -20.80
N LEU A 527 -9.45 -26.43 -20.16
CA LEU A 527 -9.67 -24.98 -20.07
C LEU A 527 -9.71 -24.35 -21.47
N LEU A 528 -8.74 -24.65 -22.33
CA LEU A 528 -8.71 -24.13 -23.71
C LEU A 528 -9.99 -24.51 -24.47
N ALA A 529 -10.43 -25.77 -24.38
CA ALA A 529 -11.62 -26.24 -25.05
C ALA A 529 -12.92 -25.59 -24.52
N LYS A 530 -12.97 -25.23 -23.23
CA LYS A 530 -14.09 -24.48 -22.65
C LYS A 530 -14.12 -23.05 -23.17
N LEU A 531 -12.97 -22.36 -23.12
CA LEU A 531 -12.85 -20.97 -23.56
C LEU A 531 -13.18 -20.82 -25.07
N GLN A 532 -12.74 -21.76 -25.91
CA GLN A 532 -13.08 -21.80 -27.33
C GLN A 532 -14.57 -22.00 -27.62
N LYS A 533 -15.33 -22.57 -26.68
CA LYS A 533 -16.80 -22.70 -26.79
C LYS A 533 -17.55 -21.49 -26.22
N GLY A 534 -16.84 -20.49 -25.70
CA GLY A 534 -17.42 -19.37 -24.98
C GLY A 534 -17.99 -19.76 -23.61
N GLU A 535 -17.61 -20.90 -23.05
CA GLU A 535 -18.01 -21.30 -21.70
C GLU A 535 -17.26 -20.48 -20.66
N GLU A 536 -17.94 -20.11 -19.57
CA GLU A 536 -17.29 -19.44 -18.44
C GLU A 536 -16.41 -20.41 -17.65
N ALA A 537 -15.21 -19.94 -17.30
CA ALA A 537 -14.28 -20.62 -16.43
C ALA A 537 -13.77 -19.63 -15.36
N GLU A 538 -13.60 -20.13 -14.14
CA GLU A 538 -13.04 -19.37 -13.00
C GLU A 538 -11.51 -19.21 -13.14
N GLU A 539 -10.85 -20.19 -13.74
CA GLU A 539 -9.40 -20.23 -13.96
C GLU A 539 -9.03 -19.59 -15.32
N GLY A 540 -7.80 -19.06 -15.43
CA GLY A 540 -7.30 -18.45 -16.66
C GLY A 540 -5.86 -18.86 -16.99
N PHE A 541 -5.40 -18.61 -18.21
CA PHE A 541 -4.00 -18.86 -18.57
C PHE A 541 -3.04 -17.78 -18.05
N GLN A 542 -3.56 -16.66 -17.51
CA GLN A 542 -2.78 -15.50 -17.02
C GLN A 542 -1.92 -14.80 -18.10
N ILE A 543 -2.07 -15.19 -19.37
CA ILE A 543 -1.38 -14.64 -20.52
C ILE A 543 -2.46 -14.25 -21.54
N GLU A 544 -2.81 -12.96 -21.60
CA GLU A 544 -3.87 -12.45 -22.50
C GLU A 544 -3.32 -11.78 -23.76
N ILE A 545 -2.15 -11.17 -23.67
CA ILE A 545 -1.50 -10.41 -24.74
C ILE A 545 -0.05 -10.85 -24.93
N CYS A 546 0.49 -10.66 -26.13
CA CYS A 546 1.91 -10.87 -26.41
C CYS A 546 2.77 -9.84 -25.63
N PRO A 547 3.80 -10.27 -24.87
CA PRO A 547 4.67 -9.36 -24.11
C PRO A 547 5.58 -8.50 -24.98
N TRP A 548 5.69 -8.80 -26.28
CA TRP A 548 6.52 -8.05 -27.21
C TRP A 548 5.73 -6.96 -27.95
N CYS A 549 4.59 -7.32 -28.52
CA CYS A 549 3.84 -6.42 -29.41
C CYS A 549 2.44 -6.03 -28.90
N GLY A 550 1.99 -6.57 -27.76
CA GLY A 550 0.68 -6.25 -27.19
C GLY A 550 -0.53 -6.86 -27.92
N THR A 551 -0.33 -7.61 -29.01
CA THR A 551 -1.42 -8.30 -29.71
C THR A 551 -2.08 -9.34 -28.80
N LYS A 552 -3.41 -9.32 -28.71
CA LYS A 552 -4.21 -10.34 -27.99
C LYS A 552 -3.89 -11.73 -28.52
N ILE A 553 -3.57 -12.65 -27.61
CA ILE A 553 -3.32 -14.07 -27.93
C ILE A 553 -4.52 -14.96 -27.59
N ILE A 554 -5.46 -14.44 -26.80
CA ILE A 554 -6.75 -15.06 -26.51
C ILE A 554 -7.85 -14.05 -26.91
N PRO A 555 -8.88 -14.45 -27.68
CA PRO A 555 -10.07 -13.62 -27.90
C PRO A 555 -10.82 -13.45 -26.57
N THR A 556 -11.00 -12.21 -26.11
CA THR A 556 -11.65 -11.91 -24.82
C THR A 556 -12.94 -11.11 -24.96
N GLU A 557 -13.15 -10.45 -26.10
CA GLU A 557 -14.32 -9.63 -26.40
C GLU A 557 -15.15 -10.21 -27.53
N ARG A 558 -16.44 -9.85 -27.62
CA ARG A 558 -17.36 -10.37 -28.65
C ARG A 558 -16.93 -10.00 -30.07
N ASP A 559 -16.25 -8.88 -30.22
CA ASP A 559 -15.78 -8.36 -31.52
C ASP A 559 -14.34 -8.80 -31.85
N ASP A 560 -13.67 -9.53 -30.93
CA ASP A 560 -12.34 -10.07 -31.21
C ASP A 560 -12.42 -11.16 -32.29
N ALA A 561 -11.43 -11.16 -33.19
CA ALA A 561 -11.28 -12.25 -34.16
C ALA A 561 -11.00 -13.57 -33.43
N ASP A 562 -11.61 -14.67 -33.89
CA ASP A 562 -11.45 -16.02 -33.32
C ASP A 562 -10.07 -16.63 -33.66
N VAL A 563 -9.01 -16.03 -33.13
CA VAL A 563 -7.61 -16.40 -33.36
C VAL A 563 -6.93 -16.69 -32.02
N TRP A 564 -6.38 -17.89 -31.87
CA TRP A 564 -5.81 -18.38 -30.62
C TRP A 564 -4.30 -18.60 -30.74
N GLY A 565 -3.56 -18.04 -29.79
CA GLY A 565 -2.12 -18.20 -29.61
C GLY A 565 -1.73 -19.29 -28.60
N ILE A 566 -2.70 -20.01 -28.01
CA ILE A 566 -2.47 -21.04 -26.99
C ILE A 566 -2.66 -22.45 -27.56
N PHE A 567 -1.72 -23.34 -27.24
CA PHE A 567 -1.74 -24.73 -27.64
C PHE A 567 -1.55 -25.62 -26.41
N ALA A 568 -2.54 -26.47 -26.14
CA ALA A 568 -2.51 -27.39 -25.01
C ALA A 568 -2.98 -28.79 -25.43
N ASN A 569 -2.22 -29.81 -25.07
CA ASN A 569 -2.61 -31.21 -25.18
C ASN A 569 -2.35 -31.95 -23.84
N ASN A 570 -2.39 -33.28 -23.80
CA ASN A 570 -2.23 -34.03 -22.54
C ASN A 570 -0.77 -34.09 -22.05
N ASN A 571 0.19 -33.60 -22.83
CA ASN A 571 1.63 -33.80 -22.65
C ASN A 571 2.46 -32.51 -22.86
N SER A 572 1.89 -31.46 -23.45
CA SER A 572 2.59 -30.20 -23.66
C SER A 572 1.65 -28.99 -23.66
N PHE A 573 2.25 -27.84 -23.37
CA PHE A 573 1.65 -26.52 -23.40
C PHE A 573 2.66 -25.56 -24.03
N HIS A 574 2.24 -24.73 -24.99
CA HIS A 574 3.08 -23.66 -25.52
C HIS A 574 2.22 -22.50 -26.02
N VAL A 575 2.83 -21.32 -26.11
CA VAL A 575 2.17 -20.07 -26.50
C VAL A 575 2.92 -19.47 -27.69
N ARG A 576 2.21 -18.86 -28.63
CA ARG A 576 2.79 -18.11 -29.76
C ARG A 576 2.08 -16.77 -29.94
N CYS A 577 2.79 -15.81 -30.51
CA CYS A 577 2.14 -14.59 -31.00
C CYS A 577 1.33 -14.90 -32.27
N VAL A 578 0.15 -14.32 -32.38
CA VAL A 578 -0.71 -14.46 -33.57
C VAL A 578 -0.34 -13.45 -34.68
N ASN A 579 0.43 -12.42 -34.36
CA ASN A 579 0.93 -11.45 -35.33
C ASN A 579 2.14 -12.02 -36.08
N ASP A 580 1.99 -12.31 -37.39
CA ASP A 580 3.04 -12.90 -38.23
C ASP A 580 4.28 -12.00 -38.40
N ARG A 581 4.17 -10.69 -38.11
CA ARG A 581 5.30 -9.75 -38.11
C ARG A 581 6.12 -9.82 -36.82
N CYS A 582 5.62 -10.49 -35.79
CA CYS A 582 6.28 -10.60 -34.49
C CYS A 582 7.39 -11.66 -34.51
N PRO A 583 8.57 -11.38 -33.92
CA PRO A 583 9.65 -12.37 -33.81
C PRO A 583 9.29 -13.59 -32.94
N PHE A 584 8.15 -13.54 -32.24
CA PHE A 584 7.60 -14.62 -31.42
C PHE A 584 6.37 -15.29 -32.04
N ALA A 585 6.18 -15.17 -33.36
CA ALA A 585 5.11 -15.88 -34.09
C ALA A 585 5.26 -17.41 -34.04
N SER A 586 6.50 -17.91 -33.89
CA SER A 586 6.76 -19.34 -33.71
C SER A 586 6.46 -19.80 -32.28
N GLU A 587 6.99 -19.09 -31.29
CA GLU A 587 6.90 -19.47 -29.88
C GLU A 587 7.27 -18.28 -28.99
N LEU A 588 6.49 -18.08 -27.93
CA LEU A 588 6.74 -17.15 -26.83
C LEU A 588 7.39 -17.90 -25.66
N PRO A 589 8.42 -17.32 -25.01
CA PRO A 589 9.15 -18.01 -23.93
C PRO A 589 8.42 -17.88 -22.59
N ILE A 590 7.13 -18.25 -22.54
CA ILE A 590 6.25 -18.07 -21.40
C ILE A 590 5.47 -19.35 -21.11
N SER A 591 5.34 -19.70 -19.84
CA SER A 591 4.47 -20.79 -19.39
C SER A 591 3.64 -20.45 -18.14
N SER A 592 2.45 -21.04 -18.03
CA SER A 592 1.55 -20.89 -16.88
C SER A 592 1.00 -22.21 -16.34
N VAL A 593 1.54 -23.34 -16.83
CA VAL A 593 1.11 -24.70 -16.47
C VAL A 593 2.17 -25.38 -15.61
N ASP A 594 1.84 -25.74 -14.37
CA ASP A 594 2.82 -26.30 -13.42
C ASP A 594 3.59 -27.51 -13.99
N ASP A 595 2.90 -28.45 -14.66
CA ASP A 595 3.57 -29.61 -15.27
C ASP A 595 4.66 -29.21 -16.29
N ASP A 596 4.45 -28.13 -17.05
CA ASP A 596 5.46 -27.59 -17.95
C ASP A 596 6.58 -26.90 -17.19
N LEU A 597 6.25 -26.10 -16.16
CA LEU A 597 7.25 -25.44 -15.32
C LEU A 597 8.16 -26.42 -14.59
N TYR A 598 7.68 -27.62 -14.25
CA TYR A 598 8.50 -28.67 -13.65
C TYR A 598 9.37 -29.41 -14.65
N GLN A 599 8.89 -29.59 -15.89
CA GLN A 599 9.66 -30.25 -16.96
C GLN A 599 10.70 -29.32 -17.58
N ASN A 600 10.33 -28.04 -17.72
CA ASN A 600 11.10 -26.98 -18.35
C ASN A 600 11.19 -25.79 -17.38
N PRO A 601 12.03 -25.87 -16.33
CA PRO A 601 12.14 -24.81 -15.33
C PRO A 601 12.46 -23.46 -15.98
N PRO A 602 11.63 -22.42 -15.75
CA PRO A 602 11.83 -21.13 -16.39
C PRO A 602 13.07 -20.44 -15.84
N THR A 603 13.70 -19.58 -16.65
CA THR A 603 14.83 -18.76 -16.21
C THR A 603 14.41 -17.77 -15.10
N MET A 604 13.20 -17.22 -15.21
CA MET A 604 12.55 -16.40 -14.18
C MET A 604 11.24 -17.05 -13.74
N LEU A 605 11.14 -17.43 -12.47
CA LEU A 605 9.93 -17.97 -11.88
C LEU A 605 9.20 -16.88 -11.09
N VAL A 606 7.96 -16.62 -11.46
CA VAL A 606 7.09 -15.65 -10.81
C VAL A 606 6.00 -16.40 -10.05
N GLY A 607 5.99 -16.33 -8.72
CA GLY A 607 5.09 -17.15 -7.91
C GLY A 607 4.48 -16.43 -6.71
N THR A 608 3.32 -16.91 -6.26
CA THR A 608 2.74 -16.48 -4.98
C THR A 608 3.41 -17.22 -3.82
N VAL A 609 3.68 -16.54 -2.70
CA VAL A 609 4.23 -17.18 -1.48
C VAL A 609 3.43 -18.40 -1.05
N ASP A 610 2.11 -18.37 -1.23
CA ASP A 610 1.22 -19.51 -0.96
C ASP A 610 1.62 -20.80 -1.66
N LYS A 611 2.00 -20.70 -2.94
CA LYS A 611 2.31 -21.86 -3.78
C LYS A 611 3.58 -22.57 -3.33
N PHE A 612 4.50 -21.87 -2.64
CA PHE A 612 5.70 -22.48 -2.09
C PHE A 612 5.41 -23.54 -1.01
N ALA A 613 4.25 -23.48 -0.33
CA ALA A 613 3.82 -24.55 0.57
C ALA A 613 3.67 -25.90 -0.14
N ARG A 614 3.50 -25.91 -1.47
CA ARG A 614 3.48 -27.15 -2.28
C ARG A 614 4.80 -27.92 -2.24
N ALA A 615 5.91 -27.33 -1.80
CA ALA A 615 7.19 -28.01 -1.70
C ALA A 615 7.17 -29.18 -0.70
N ALA A 616 6.38 -29.10 0.38
CA ALA A 616 6.20 -30.22 1.29
C ALA A 616 5.46 -31.39 0.61
N TRP A 617 4.61 -31.08 -0.38
CA TRP A 617 3.71 -32.04 -1.01
C TRP A 617 4.25 -32.66 -2.30
N ASN A 618 4.84 -31.87 -3.20
CA ASN A 618 5.17 -32.30 -4.55
C ASN A 618 6.70 -32.33 -4.74
N PRO A 619 7.31 -33.50 -4.99
CA PRO A 619 8.77 -33.60 -5.11
C PRO A 619 9.33 -32.85 -6.32
N ARG A 620 8.51 -32.63 -7.37
CA ARG A 620 8.94 -31.93 -8.59
C ARG A 620 9.27 -30.46 -8.36
N THR A 621 8.84 -29.85 -7.24
CA THR A 621 9.17 -28.45 -6.94
C THR A 621 10.65 -28.23 -6.65
N GLY A 622 11.41 -29.28 -6.33
CA GLY A 622 12.84 -29.19 -6.05
C GLY A 622 13.65 -28.60 -7.22
N VAL A 623 13.14 -28.70 -8.45
CA VAL A 623 13.78 -28.14 -9.66
C VAL A 623 14.06 -26.65 -9.53
N PHE A 624 13.20 -25.90 -8.83
CA PHE A 624 13.35 -24.46 -8.67
C PHE A 624 14.43 -24.07 -7.65
N PHE A 625 14.92 -25.01 -6.83
CA PHE A 625 15.86 -24.77 -5.73
C PHE A 625 17.21 -25.46 -5.94
N GLY A 626 17.45 -26.02 -7.13
CA GLY A 626 18.68 -26.74 -7.44
C GLY A 626 18.74 -28.16 -6.91
N ALA A 627 17.61 -28.75 -6.52
CA ALA A 627 17.57 -30.13 -6.00
C ALA A 627 17.55 -31.21 -7.10
N LEU A 628 17.53 -30.83 -8.37
CA LEU A 628 17.53 -31.71 -9.55
C LEU A 628 18.66 -31.27 -10.52
N ASP A 629 18.56 -31.64 -11.80
CA ASP A 629 19.66 -31.49 -12.77
C ASP A 629 20.10 -30.03 -13.03
N ASP A 630 19.18 -29.07 -12.92
CA ASP A 630 19.43 -27.65 -13.18
C ASP A 630 19.85 -26.89 -11.92
N GLN A 631 20.71 -25.87 -12.10
CA GLN A 631 21.11 -24.98 -11.01
C GLN A 631 19.92 -24.14 -10.51
N GLY A 632 19.78 -24.01 -9.19
CA GLY A 632 18.78 -23.15 -8.54
C GLY A 632 19.11 -21.66 -8.62
N PRO A 633 18.40 -20.81 -7.87
CA PRO A 633 18.36 -19.37 -8.09
C PRO A 633 19.64 -18.66 -7.63
N SER A 634 20.02 -17.62 -8.37
CA SER A 634 21.06 -16.65 -8.00
C SER A 634 20.47 -15.40 -7.35
N LEU A 635 19.20 -15.09 -7.62
CA LEU A 635 18.50 -13.92 -7.13
C LEU A 635 17.07 -14.28 -6.69
N ILE A 636 16.68 -13.80 -5.51
CA ILE A 636 15.30 -13.84 -5.01
C ILE A 636 14.81 -12.41 -4.83
N ILE A 637 13.65 -12.09 -5.42
CA ILE A 637 13.00 -10.80 -5.32
C ILE A 637 11.70 -10.96 -4.54
N GLN A 638 11.54 -10.23 -3.43
CA GLN A 638 10.29 -10.16 -2.67
C GLN A 638 9.65 -8.79 -2.89
N ASP A 639 8.59 -8.74 -3.70
CA ASP A 639 7.83 -7.50 -3.90
C ASP A 639 6.76 -7.33 -2.82
N GLU A 640 6.37 -6.08 -2.57
CA GLU A 640 5.42 -5.68 -1.53
C GLU A 640 5.72 -6.30 -0.14
N PHE A 641 6.98 -6.19 0.31
CA PHE A 641 7.46 -6.87 1.51
C PHE A 641 6.68 -6.53 2.79
N HIS A 642 6.07 -5.35 2.86
CA HIS A 642 5.20 -4.96 3.98
C HIS A 642 3.96 -5.87 4.15
N LEU A 643 3.54 -6.58 3.09
CA LEU A 643 2.46 -7.56 3.15
C LEU A 643 2.91 -8.90 3.77
N ILE A 644 4.22 -9.13 3.91
CA ILE A 644 4.80 -10.28 4.61
C ILE A 644 4.91 -9.94 6.10
N SER A 645 3.77 -9.70 6.75
CA SER A 645 3.69 -9.31 8.15
C SER A 645 2.64 -10.13 8.91
N GLY A 646 2.63 -10.03 10.23
CA GLY A 646 1.66 -10.69 11.10
C GLY A 646 1.65 -12.22 10.94
N PRO A 647 0.46 -12.85 10.88
CA PRO A 647 0.35 -14.30 10.73
C PRO A 647 0.93 -14.85 9.43
N LEU A 648 0.78 -14.13 8.31
CA LEU A 648 1.33 -14.58 7.02
C LEU A 648 2.85 -14.54 7.04
N GLY A 649 3.45 -13.41 7.44
CA GLY A 649 4.91 -13.28 7.54
C GLY A 649 5.52 -14.28 8.52
N THR A 650 4.79 -14.62 9.58
CA THR A 650 5.16 -15.66 10.54
C THR A 650 5.26 -17.05 9.88
N ILE A 651 4.25 -17.47 9.11
CA ILE A 651 4.31 -18.77 8.40
C ILE A 651 5.37 -18.74 7.28
N VAL A 652 5.45 -17.64 6.52
CA VAL A 652 6.45 -17.48 5.46
C VAL A 652 7.87 -17.61 6.02
N GLY A 653 8.20 -16.89 7.10
CA GLY A 653 9.54 -16.94 7.69
C GLY A 653 9.98 -18.33 8.17
N LEU A 654 9.01 -19.18 8.53
CA LEU A 654 9.27 -20.57 8.92
C LEU A 654 9.66 -21.38 7.67
N TYR A 655 8.84 -21.37 6.62
CA TYR A 655 9.17 -22.05 5.34
C TYR A 655 10.46 -21.51 4.70
N GLU A 656 10.72 -20.21 4.80
CA GLU A 656 11.97 -19.62 4.31
C GLU A 656 13.21 -20.17 5.01
N ALA A 657 13.12 -20.58 6.28
CA ALA A 657 14.23 -21.24 6.96
C ALA A 657 14.56 -22.60 6.31
N ALA A 658 13.55 -23.37 5.90
CA ALA A 658 13.78 -24.62 5.19
C ALA A 658 14.35 -24.39 3.78
N PHE A 659 13.86 -23.38 3.06
CA PHE A 659 14.38 -23.05 1.73
C PHE A 659 15.82 -22.51 1.78
N ASP A 660 16.18 -21.69 2.77
CA ASP A 660 17.55 -21.19 2.95
C ASP A 660 18.52 -22.35 3.16
N VAL A 661 18.18 -23.30 4.03
CA VAL A 661 18.99 -24.51 4.29
C VAL A 661 19.04 -25.43 3.09
N LEU A 662 17.92 -25.61 2.37
CA LEU A 662 17.86 -26.41 1.14
C LEU A 662 18.80 -25.85 0.07
N MET A 663 18.74 -24.54 -0.17
CA MET A 663 19.62 -23.88 -1.13
C MET A 663 21.08 -23.95 -0.69
N GLU A 664 21.37 -23.71 0.59
CA GLU A 664 22.72 -23.83 1.15
C GLU A 664 23.30 -25.24 0.97
N HIS A 665 22.49 -26.28 1.18
CA HIS A 665 22.88 -27.68 0.94
C HIS A 665 23.30 -27.91 -0.52
N HIS A 666 22.59 -27.31 -1.47
CA HIS A 666 22.92 -27.35 -2.90
C HIS A 666 23.98 -26.32 -3.32
N LYS A 667 24.72 -25.76 -2.34
CA LYS A 667 25.78 -24.73 -2.53
C LYS A 667 25.28 -23.47 -3.23
N LEU A 668 24.01 -23.14 -3.01
CA LEU A 668 23.38 -21.93 -3.49
C LEU A 668 23.22 -20.97 -2.32
N ARG A 669 23.55 -19.71 -2.58
CA ARG A 669 23.24 -18.62 -1.67
C ARG A 669 22.78 -17.44 -2.52
N PRO A 670 21.48 -17.35 -2.84
CA PRO A 670 20.99 -16.29 -3.70
C PRO A 670 21.07 -14.94 -2.98
N LYS A 671 21.31 -13.88 -3.75
CA LYS A 671 21.09 -12.51 -3.29
C LYS A 671 19.59 -12.30 -3.09
N ILE A 672 19.21 -11.66 -1.99
CA ILE A 672 17.81 -11.32 -1.71
C ILE A 672 17.63 -9.81 -1.87
N VAL A 673 16.67 -9.43 -2.70
CA VAL A 673 16.19 -8.06 -2.85
C VAL A 673 14.73 -8.01 -2.44
N ALA A 674 14.36 -7.04 -1.62
CA ALA A 674 12.99 -6.79 -1.25
C ALA A 674 12.56 -5.38 -1.70
N ALA A 675 11.28 -5.18 -1.96
CA ALA A 675 10.73 -3.87 -2.33
C ALA A 675 9.50 -3.53 -1.48
N THR A 676 9.41 -2.29 -1.04
CA THR A 676 8.25 -1.79 -0.28
C THR A 676 8.08 -0.27 -0.40
N ALA A 677 6.86 0.22 -0.19
CA ALA A 677 6.55 1.65 -0.10
C ALA A 677 6.45 2.16 1.34
N THR A 678 6.09 1.29 2.28
CA THR A 678 5.83 1.65 3.67
C THR A 678 6.35 0.53 4.56
N ILE A 679 7.37 0.80 5.36
CA ILE A 679 7.91 -0.16 6.32
C ILE A 679 8.47 0.60 7.51
N ARG A 680 8.40 -0.03 8.68
CA ARG A 680 9.01 0.41 9.92
C ARG A 680 9.54 -0.83 10.63
N ARG A 681 10.68 -0.72 11.31
CA ARG A 681 11.47 -1.83 11.87
C ARG A 681 11.82 -2.89 10.83
N ALA A 682 12.33 -2.44 9.69
CA ALA A 682 12.74 -3.32 8.60
C ALA A 682 13.75 -4.40 9.06
N ASP A 683 14.64 -4.07 10.00
CA ASP A 683 15.63 -4.99 10.56
C ASP A 683 14.99 -6.19 11.26
N GLU A 684 14.03 -5.96 12.16
CA GLU A 684 13.33 -7.03 12.88
C GLU A 684 12.54 -7.93 11.92
N GLN A 685 11.82 -7.32 10.97
CA GLN A 685 11.03 -8.07 10.00
C GLN A 685 11.90 -8.92 9.06
N THR A 686 12.98 -8.33 8.53
CA THR A 686 13.91 -9.01 7.62
C THR A 686 14.65 -10.13 8.34
N ARG A 687 15.14 -9.88 9.56
CA ARG A 687 15.81 -10.90 10.36
C ARG A 687 14.85 -12.05 10.69
N GLY A 688 13.61 -11.75 11.07
CA GLY A 688 12.60 -12.78 11.31
C GLY A 688 12.33 -13.64 10.07
N VAL A 689 12.07 -13.03 8.91
CA VAL A 689 11.72 -13.78 7.68
C VAL A 689 12.93 -14.47 7.05
N PHE A 690 14.03 -13.74 6.83
CA PHE A 690 15.18 -14.17 6.03
C PHE A 690 16.43 -14.54 6.84
N GLY A 691 16.49 -14.24 8.15
CA GLY A 691 17.66 -14.56 9.00
C GLY A 691 18.93 -13.85 8.55
N ARG A 692 18.74 -12.66 7.96
CA ARG A 692 19.74 -11.82 7.30
C ARG A 692 19.49 -10.38 7.73
N ASP A 693 20.56 -9.59 7.81
CA ASP A 693 20.45 -8.16 8.07
C ASP A 693 19.92 -7.43 6.82
N VAL A 694 19.49 -6.17 6.99
CA VAL A 694 18.89 -5.38 5.91
C VAL A 694 19.67 -4.10 5.66
N ALA A 695 19.79 -3.72 4.39
CA ALA A 695 20.20 -2.39 3.98
C ALA A 695 19.05 -1.72 3.23
N LEU A 696 18.52 -0.65 3.81
CA LEU A 696 17.50 0.19 3.19
C LEU A 696 18.15 1.08 2.12
N PHE A 697 17.54 1.10 0.93
CA PHE A 697 17.96 1.97 -0.17
C PHE A 697 16.78 2.78 -0.74
N PRO A 698 16.92 4.11 -0.93
CA PRO A 698 18.07 4.93 -0.50
C PRO A 698 18.12 5.04 1.04
N PRO A 699 19.32 5.17 1.62
CA PRO A 699 19.45 5.52 3.03
C PRO A 699 18.86 6.93 3.27
N ALA A 700 18.25 7.14 4.43
CA ALA A 700 17.69 8.43 4.77
C ALA A 700 18.81 9.48 4.97
N GLY A 701 18.51 10.73 4.57
CA GLY A 701 19.37 11.87 4.90
C GLY A 701 19.17 12.33 6.34
N ILE A 702 19.49 13.60 6.62
CA ILE A 702 19.24 14.18 7.93
C ILE A 702 17.81 14.70 8.09
N ASP A 703 17.06 14.90 7.00
CA ASP A 703 15.68 15.39 7.00
C ASP A 703 14.80 14.42 6.20
N ALA A 704 13.56 14.20 6.64
CA ALA A 704 12.62 13.32 5.94
C ALA A 704 12.35 13.77 4.49
N ALA A 705 12.59 15.04 4.18
CA ALA A 705 12.32 15.63 2.87
C ALA A 705 13.43 15.42 1.83
N ASP A 706 14.64 14.99 2.22
CA ASP A 706 15.78 14.81 1.29
C ASP A 706 16.65 13.61 1.67
N SER A 707 16.59 12.56 0.84
CA SER A 707 17.46 11.38 0.92
C SER A 707 18.44 11.32 -0.27
N TYR A 708 18.74 12.46 -0.89
CA TYR A 708 19.42 12.64 -2.17
C TYR A 708 18.65 12.11 -3.38
N PHE A 709 18.38 10.80 -3.41
CA PHE A 709 17.68 10.10 -4.49
C PHE A 709 16.16 10.32 -4.48
N VAL A 710 15.62 10.81 -3.36
CA VAL A 710 14.21 11.23 -3.22
C VAL A 710 14.20 12.57 -2.54
N ARG A 711 13.53 13.55 -3.15
CA ARG A 711 13.34 14.87 -2.58
C ARG A 711 11.88 15.26 -2.58
N THR A 712 11.44 15.98 -1.57
CA THR A 712 10.09 16.55 -1.54
C THR A 712 9.99 17.67 -2.58
N ASN A 713 9.08 17.54 -3.54
CA ASN A 713 8.82 18.54 -4.56
C ASN A 713 7.72 19.50 -4.08
N ARG A 714 8.13 20.65 -3.54
CA ARG A 714 7.21 21.70 -3.08
C ARG A 714 6.65 22.57 -4.20
N GLU A 715 7.19 22.47 -5.41
CA GLU A 715 6.67 23.20 -6.59
C GLU A 715 5.52 22.46 -7.27
N SER A 716 5.42 21.15 -7.04
CA SER A 716 4.30 20.33 -7.51
C SER A 716 3.02 20.62 -6.73
N ASN A 717 1.88 20.37 -7.36
CA ASN A 717 0.57 20.53 -6.73
C ASN A 717 0.31 19.50 -5.61
N GLY A 718 1.08 18.40 -5.55
CA GLY A 718 0.92 17.33 -4.57
C GLY A 718 -0.49 16.74 -4.49
N ARG A 719 -0.79 16.02 -3.41
CA ARG A 719 -2.11 15.47 -3.11
C ARG A 719 -2.76 16.20 -1.95
N ALA A 720 -3.98 16.71 -2.16
CA ALA A 720 -4.76 17.34 -1.10
C ALA A 720 -5.56 16.29 -0.35
N TYR A 721 -5.41 16.28 0.98
CA TYR A 721 -6.23 15.51 1.91
C TYR A 721 -7.20 16.47 2.60
N VAL A 722 -8.46 16.06 2.69
CA VAL A 722 -9.54 16.83 3.31
C VAL A 722 -10.26 15.97 4.35
N GLY A 723 -10.42 16.49 5.57
CA GLY A 723 -11.15 15.80 6.63
C GLY A 723 -12.62 16.20 6.63
N VAL A 724 -13.53 15.23 6.71
CA VAL A 724 -14.98 15.46 6.84
C VAL A 724 -15.49 14.67 8.04
N MET A 725 -16.18 15.32 8.98
CA MET A 725 -16.84 14.64 10.09
C MET A 725 -18.30 15.11 10.18
N PRO A 726 -19.30 14.26 9.88
CA PRO A 726 -20.71 14.66 9.79
C PRO A 726 -21.35 14.70 11.20
N GLN A 727 -21.12 15.79 11.92
CA GLN A 727 -21.55 15.97 13.31
C GLN A 727 -23.09 16.09 13.42
N GLY A 728 -23.69 15.24 14.25
CA GLY A 728 -25.14 15.14 14.41
C GLY A 728 -25.83 14.19 13.44
N HIS A 729 -25.08 13.53 12.55
CA HIS A 729 -25.58 12.63 11.52
C HIS A 729 -25.00 11.22 11.61
N THR A 730 -25.67 10.28 10.96
CA THR A 730 -25.13 8.93 10.77
C THR A 730 -24.00 8.96 9.73
N PRO A 731 -23.00 8.07 9.84
CA PRO A 731 -21.95 7.94 8.82
C PRO A 731 -22.50 7.70 7.41
N LEU A 732 -23.60 6.95 7.26
CA LEU A 732 -24.24 6.71 5.97
C LEU A 732 -24.81 8.00 5.36
N THR A 733 -25.48 8.84 6.17
CA THR A 733 -25.95 10.16 5.70
C THR A 733 -24.78 11.04 5.26
N GLY A 734 -23.70 11.02 6.04
CA GLY A 734 -22.43 11.67 5.70
C GLY A 734 -21.91 11.24 4.34
N LEU A 735 -21.89 9.94 4.08
CA LEU A 735 -21.42 9.35 2.83
C LEU A 735 -22.30 9.75 1.64
N ILE A 736 -23.63 9.69 1.78
CA ILE A 736 -24.58 10.07 0.72
C ILE A 736 -24.34 11.51 0.27
N HIS A 737 -24.26 12.45 1.21
CA HIS A 737 -24.09 13.87 0.90
C HIS A 737 -22.72 14.17 0.31
N LEU A 738 -21.66 13.59 0.88
CA LEU A 738 -20.29 13.77 0.43
C LEU A 738 -20.11 13.25 -1.00
N THR A 739 -20.52 12.00 -1.25
CA THR A 739 -20.38 11.36 -2.57
C THR A 739 -21.27 12.04 -3.62
N ALA A 740 -22.49 12.45 -3.27
CA ALA A 740 -23.34 13.25 -4.15
C ALA A 740 -22.66 14.57 -4.57
N ALA A 741 -22.10 15.31 -3.61
CA ALA A 741 -21.40 16.56 -3.90
C ALA A 741 -20.16 16.34 -4.78
N GLN A 742 -19.38 15.29 -4.54
CA GLN A 742 -18.21 14.95 -5.35
C GLN A 742 -18.57 14.54 -6.78
N LEU A 743 -19.62 13.74 -6.95
CA LEU A 743 -20.10 13.29 -8.26
C LEU A 743 -20.72 14.42 -9.09
N GLN A 744 -21.33 15.39 -8.42
CA GLN A 744 -21.99 16.52 -9.06
C GLN A 744 -21.01 17.65 -9.43
N ALA A 745 -19.95 17.86 -8.63
CA ALA A 745 -19.02 18.97 -8.81
C ALA A 745 -18.39 19.05 -10.23
N PRO A 746 -17.89 17.97 -10.85
CA PRO A 746 -17.29 18.04 -12.19
C PRO A 746 -18.27 18.43 -13.31
N LEU A 747 -19.58 18.22 -13.10
CA LEU A 747 -20.60 18.60 -14.09
C LEU A 747 -20.97 20.09 -13.99
N GLU A 748 -20.95 20.67 -12.79
CA GLU A 748 -21.36 22.06 -12.56
C GLU A 748 -20.20 23.05 -12.61
N LEU A 749 -18.98 22.57 -12.38
CA LEU A 749 -17.76 23.38 -12.42
C LEU A 749 -17.14 23.32 -13.81
N ALA A 750 -16.71 24.47 -14.33
CA ALA A 750 -15.92 24.55 -15.55
C ALA A 750 -14.46 24.17 -15.27
N LEU A 751 -14.17 22.88 -15.22
CA LEU A 751 -12.83 22.32 -14.98
C LEU A 751 -12.04 22.20 -16.28
N ALA A 752 -10.71 22.13 -16.19
CA ALA A 752 -9.89 21.71 -17.32
C ALA A 752 -10.11 20.22 -17.66
N ALA A 753 -9.82 19.82 -18.90
CA ALA A 753 -10.15 18.48 -19.42
C ALA A 753 -9.57 17.29 -18.63
N ALA A 754 -8.40 17.46 -18.00
CA ALA A 754 -7.79 16.39 -17.19
C ALA A 754 -8.45 16.27 -15.80
N PRO A 755 -8.60 17.35 -15.00
CA PRO A 755 -9.40 17.32 -13.77
C PRO A 755 -10.87 16.95 -13.99
N GLU A 756 -11.50 17.39 -15.08
CA GLU A 756 -12.87 17.00 -15.45
C GLU A 756 -13.01 15.48 -15.57
N ASP A 757 -12.10 14.83 -16.29
CA ASP A 757 -12.09 13.37 -16.45
C ASP A 757 -11.74 12.64 -15.15
N GLY A 758 -10.69 13.09 -14.47
CA GLY A 758 -10.16 12.41 -13.30
C GLY A 758 -11.01 12.56 -12.04
N TYR A 759 -11.73 13.68 -11.87
CA TYR A 759 -12.67 13.89 -10.77
C TYR A 759 -14.08 13.33 -11.07
N SER A 760 -14.38 12.99 -12.32
CA SER A 760 -15.66 12.36 -12.71
C SER A 760 -15.79 10.90 -12.28
N THR A 761 -14.68 10.19 -12.06
CA THR A 761 -14.69 8.82 -11.54
C THR A 761 -14.40 8.83 -10.04
N LEU A 762 -15.43 8.61 -9.23
CA LEU A 762 -15.31 8.61 -7.78
C LEU A 762 -14.90 7.23 -7.26
N VAL A 763 -13.74 7.17 -6.60
CA VAL A 763 -13.32 5.98 -5.87
C VAL A 763 -13.75 6.09 -4.41
N VAL A 764 -14.45 5.09 -3.86
CA VAL A 764 -14.81 5.01 -2.45
C VAL A 764 -14.13 3.80 -1.82
N TYR A 765 -13.25 4.07 -0.86
CA TYR A 765 -12.47 3.08 -0.13
C TYR A 765 -13.14 2.69 1.20
N HIS A 766 -13.23 1.38 1.45
CA HIS A 766 -13.84 0.81 2.66
C HIS A 766 -12.88 -0.10 3.41
N ASN A 767 -13.02 -0.08 4.75
CA ASN A 767 -12.24 -0.93 5.64
C ASN A 767 -12.79 -2.36 5.75
N SER A 768 -14.03 -2.58 5.29
CA SER A 768 -14.69 -3.89 5.32
C SER A 768 -15.62 -4.11 4.12
N LEU A 769 -15.78 -5.38 3.72
CA LEU A 769 -16.73 -5.79 2.68
C LEU A 769 -18.19 -5.44 3.04
N ARG A 770 -18.50 -5.41 4.34
CA ARG A 770 -19.85 -5.09 4.83
C ARG A 770 -20.21 -3.62 4.61
N GLU A 771 -19.32 -2.69 4.96
CA GLU A 771 -19.51 -1.25 4.71
C GLU A 771 -19.55 -0.95 3.20
N LEU A 772 -18.74 -1.67 2.41
CA LEU A 772 -18.75 -1.59 0.96
C LEU A 772 -20.10 -2.00 0.37
N GLY A 773 -20.65 -3.15 0.79
CA GLY A 773 -21.94 -3.64 0.30
C GLY A 773 -23.07 -2.64 0.54
N LYS A 774 -23.10 -2.00 1.72
CA LYS A 774 -24.06 -0.91 2.01
C LYS A 774 -23.89 0.26 1.04
N THR A 775 -22.64 0.64 0.76
CA THR A 775 -22.33 1.77 -0.14
C THR A 775 -22.74 1.51 -1.57
N ILE A 776 -22.58 0.28 -2.08
CA ILE A 776 -23.07 -0.10 -3.41
C ILE A 776 -24.58 0.09 -3.52
N THR A 777 -25.34 -0.30 -2.49
CA THR A 777 -26.79 -0.08 -2.45
C THR A 777 -27.13 1.41 -2.44
N LEU A 778 -26.47 2.20 -1.59
CA LEU A 778 -26.69 3.66 -1.52
C LEU A 778 -26.34 4.37 -2.84
N ALA A 779 -25.30 3.91 -3.54
CA ALA A 779 -24.88 4.47 -4.83
C ALA A 779 -25.94 4.27 -5.92
N LYS A 780 -26.80 3.24 -5.81
CA LYS A 780 -27.87 2.96 -6.77
C LYS A 780 -29.10 3.85 -6.59
N ASP A 781 -29.47 4.17 -5.34
CA ASP A 781 -30.76 4.83 -5.03
C ASP A 781 -30.62 6.17 -4.29
N ASP A 782 -29.98 6.18 -3.11
CA ASP A 782 -29.91 7.35 -2.23
C ASP A 782 -29.01 8.47 -2.76
N VAL A 783 -27.85 8.11 -3.32
CA VAL A 783 -26.89 9.08 -3.88
C VAL A 783 -27.51 9.81 -5.09
N PRO A 784 -28.10 9.12 -6.10
CA PRO A 784 -28.83 9.80 -7.17
C PRO A 784 -29.98 10.68 -6.67
N SER A 785 -30.69 10.25 -5.63
CA SER A 785 -31.76 11.04 -5.02
C SER A 785 -31.23 12.33 -4.39
N ARG A 786 -30.10 12.26 -3.68
CA ARG A 786 -29.44 13.45 -3.12
C ARG A 786 -28.88 14.37 -4.21
N ILE A 787 -28.33 13.82 -5.29
CA ILE A 787 -27.83 14.60 -6.44
C ILE A 787 -28.93 15.52 -6.99
N LYS A 788 -30.16 14.99 -7.18
CA LYS A 788 -31.32 15.78 -7.63
C LYS A 788 -31.67 16.96 -6.71
N VAL A 789 -31.35 16.86 -5.42
CA VAL A 789 -31.63 17.90 -4.41
C VAL A 789 -30.55 18.98 -4.39
N ILE A 790 -29.31 18.65 -4.78
CA ILE A 790 -28.19 19.61 -4.76
C ILE A 790 -27.88 20.20 -6.13
N ALA A 791 -28.31 19.56 -7.22
CA ALA A 791 -28.04 19.99 -8.57
C ALA A 791 -28.68 21.36 -8.88
N ALA A 792 -27.95 22.19 -9.64
CA ALA A 792 -28.42 23.50 -10.06
C ALA A 792 -29.58 23.43 -11.07
N ALA A 793 -29.64 22.37 -11.89
CA ALA A 793 -30.67 22.15 -12.89
C ALA A 793 -31.03 20.65 -13.02
N GLU A 794 -32.31 20.36 -13.30
CA GLU A 794 -32.81 18.98 -13.41
C GLU A 794 -32.15 18.18 -14.54
N ASP A 795 -31.75 18.84 -15.62
CA ASP A 795 -31.08 18.23 -16.78
C ASP A 795 -29.56 18.11 -16.62
N GLN A 796 -29.00 18.61 -15.52
CA GLN A 796 -27.56 18.57 -15.21
C GLN A 796 -27.24 17.65 -14.04
N CYS A 797 -27.96 16.55 -13.87
CA CYS A 797 -27.67 15.57 -12.80
C CYS A 797 -26.69 14.48 -13.26
N ARG A 798 -25.70 14.16 -12.43
CA ARG A 798 -24.86 12.96 -12.65
C ARG A 798 -25.71 11.69 -12.65
N VAL A 799 -25.51 10.86 -13.66
CA VAL A 799 -26.22 9.57 -13.81
C VAL A 799 -25.36 8.42 -13.29
N LEU A 800 -25.89 7.69 -12.31
CA LEU A 800 -25.36 6.40 -11.87
C LEU A 800 -26.33 5.29 -12.32
N ASN A 801 -25.81 4.23 -12.91
CA ASN A 801 -26.56 3.06 -13.34
C ASN A 801 -25.82 1.78 -12.93
N GLU A 802 -26.45 0.61 -13.15
CA GLU A 802 -25.84 -0.66 -12.73
C GLU A 802 -24.52 -0.96 -13.44
N ASP A 803 -24.34 -0.45 -14.66
CA ASP A 803 -23.13 -0.71 -15.44
C ASP A 803 -21.94 0.13 -14.92
N ASN A 804 -22.17 1.40 -14.55
CA ASN A 804 -21.10 2.34 -14.19
C ASN A 804 -20.78 2.43 -12.69
N VAL A 805 -21.51 1.67 -11.85
CA VAL A 805 -21.22 1.43 -10.43
C VAL A 805 -20.54 0.06 -10.30
N VAL A 806 -19.25 0.06 -9.95
CA VAL A 806 -18.41 -1.16 -9.98
C VAL A 806 -17.81 -1.44 -8.61
N GLU A 807 -17.66 -2.73 -8.29
CA GLU A 807 -16.98 -3.23 -7.10
C GLU A 807 -15.58 -3.76 -7.44
N LEU A 808 -14.60 -3.48 -6.57
CA LEU A 808 -13.25 -4.07 -6.61
C LEU A 808 -12.87 -4.62 -5.23
N THR A 809 -13.13 -5.91 -5.02
CA THR A 809 -12.88 -6.60 -3.74
C THR A 809 -12.29 -7.98 -3.93
N SER A 810 -11.93 -8.64 -2.82
CA SER A 810 -11.47 -10.03 -2.82
C SER A 810 -12.54 -11.04 -3.27
N ASN A 811 -13.81 -10.65 -3.34
CA ASN A 811 -14.92 -11.50 -3.79
C ASN A 811 -15.07 -11.47 -5.32
N VAL A 812 -14.49 -10.47 -5.99
CA VAL A 812 -14.47 -10.39 -7.45
C VAL A 812 -13.54 -11.46 -7.99
N SER A 813 -13.98 -12.18 -9.03
CA SER A 813 -13.18 -13.26 -9.63
C SER A 813 -11.85 -12.72 -10.18
N SER A 814 -10.78 -13.53 -10.13
CA SER A 814 -9.47 -13.15 -10.66
C SER A 814 -9.52 -12.77 -12.16
N ARG A 815 -10.51 -13.29 -12.90
CA ARG A 815 -10.76 -12.99 -14.32
C ARG A 815 -11.43 -11.62 -14.53
N ASP A 816 -12.33 -11.22 -13.64
CA ASP A 816 -13.07 -9.95 -13.78
C ASP A 816 -12.25 -8.73 -13.37
N ILE A 817 -11.27 -8.91 -12.46
CA ILE A 817 -10.42 -7.80 -11.99
C ILE A 817 -9.69 -7.11 -13.15
N PRO A 818 -8.94 -7.80 -14.04
CA PRO A 818 -8.32 -7.16 -15.21
C PRO A 818 -9.31 -6.42 -16.11
N ARG A 819 -10.54 -6.94 -16.26
CA ARG A 819 -11.61 -6.27 -17.03
C ARG A 819 -12.06 -4.98 -16.36
N THR A 820 -12.29 -5.00 -15.04
CA THR A 820 -12.62 -3.80 -14.26
C THR A 820 -11.50 -2.75 -14.34
N LEU A 821 -10.24 -3.15 -14.26
CA LEU A 821 -9.09 -2.25 -14.39
C LEU A 821 -9.03 -1.59 -15.78
N ARG A 822 -9.31 -2.34 -16.86
CA ARG A 822 -9.44 -1.78 -18.22
C ARG A 822 -10.54 -0.73 -18.30
N ARG A 823 -11.72 -1.01 -17.73
CA ARG A 823 -12.84 -0.07 -17.70
C ARG A 823 -12.52 1.20 -16.91
N LEU A 824 -11.77 1.09 -15.81
CA LEU A 824 -11.29 2.24 -15.03
C LEU A 824 -10.33 3.13 -15.82
N ALA A 825 -9.58 2.56 -16.78
CA ALA A 825 -8.70 3.34 -17.66
C ALA A 825 -9.45 4.12 -18.76
N LEU A 826 -10.72 3.80 -19.04
CA LEU A 826 -11.54 4.54 -20.00
C LEU A 826 -11.96 5.90 -19.44
N ARG A 827 -12.05 6.90 -20.31
CA ARG A 827 -12.49 8.27 -19.98
C ARG A 827 -13.94 8.29 -19.48
N HIS A 828 -14.30 9.34 -18.75
CA HIS A 828 -15.61 9.50 -18.13
C HIS A 828 -16.78 9.62 -19.14
N ASP A 829 -16.49 10.01 -20.39
CA ASP A 829 -17.44 10.15 -21.49
C ASP A 829 -17.62 8.86 -22.30
N ASP A 830 -16.85 7.81 -21.99
CA ASP A 830 -17.03 6.49 -22.60
C ASP A 830 -18.24 5.76 -22.01
N SER A 831 -19.06 5.18 -22.87
CA SER A 831 -20.23 4.37 -22.48
C SER A 831 -19.92 3.19 -21.55
N ASN A 832 -18.71 2.63 -21.61
CA ASN A 832 -18.25 1.53 -20.76
C ASN A 832 -17.44 2.00 -19.54
N GLY A 833 -17.25 3.32 -19.39
CA GLY A 833 -16.51 3.95 -18.31
C GLY A 833 -17.14 3.71 -16.93
N VAL A 834 -16.33 3.90 -15.90
CA VAL A 834 -16.76 3.75 -14.50
C VAL A 834 -16.99 5.14 -13.90
N ALA A 835 -18.16 5.36 -13.33
CA ALA A 835 -18.50 6.61 -12.63
C ALA A 835 -18.24 6.49 -11.12
N PHE A 836 -18.52 5.31 -10.55
CA PHE A 836 -18.38 5.03 -9.13
C PHE A 836 -17.71 3.68 -8.91
N LEU A 837 -16.59 3.67 -8.18
CA LEU A 837 -15.86 2.46 -7.81
C LEU A 837 -15.88 2.30 -6.29
N ALA A 838 -16.51 1.24 -5.78
CA ALA A 838 -16.35 0.86 -4.38
C ALA A 838 -15.23 -0.19 -4.25
N SER A 839 -14.29 0.01 -3.34
CA SER A 839 -13.13 -0.87 -3.19
C SER A 839 -12.70 -1.05 -1.74
N THR A 840 -12.10 -2.20 -1.44
CA THR A 840 -11.30 -2.40 -0.22
C THR A 840 -9.80 -2.21 -0.50
N ASN A 841 -8.95 -2.74 0.38
CA ASN A 841 -7.50 -2.90 0.21
C ASN A 841 -7.03 -3.47 -1.14
N MET A 842 -7.92 -4.04 -1.96
CA MET A 842 -7.61 -4.47 -3.33
C MET A 842 -7.11 -3.32 -4.22
N ILE A 843 -7.60 -2.09 -4.04
CA ILE A 843 -7.08 -0.94 -4.80
C ILE A 843 -5.66 -0.56 -4.38
N SER A 844 -5.33 -0.78 -3.11
CA SER A 844 -4.02 -0.47 -2.52
C SER A 844 -2.91 -1.34 -3.11
N VAL A 845 -3.25 -2.48 -3.72
CA VAL A 845 -2.29 -3.42 -4.29
C VAL A 845 -2.43 -3.46 -5.80
N GLY A 846 -1.41 -2.97 -6.49
CA GLY A 846 -1.25 -3.29 -7.91
C GLY A 846 -2.19 -2.63 -8.92
N VAL A 847 -3.07 -1.71 -8.51
CA VAL A 847 -3.87 -0.91 -9.46
C VAL A 847 -3.01 0.21 -10.05
N ASP A 848 -2.83 0.22 -11.37
CA ASP A 848 -2.13 1.27 -12.10
C ASP A 848 -3.05 1.94 -13.13
N VAL A 849 -3.87 2.88 -12.65
CA VAL A 849 -4.74 3.72 -13.46
C VAL A 849 -4.36 5.17 -13.19
N SER A 850 -3.71 5.82 -14.15
CA SER A 850 -3.08 7.15 -13.96
C SER A 850 -4.10 8.29 -13.83
N ARG A 851 -5.26 8.16 -14.48
CA ARG A 851 -6.26 9.24 -14.60
C ARG A 851 -7.11 9.48 -13.35
N LEU A 852 -7.14 8.57 -12.38
CA LEU A 852 -8.02 8.71 -11.21
C LEU A 852 -7.58 9.91 -10.36
N GLY A 853 -8.48 10.87 -10.14
CA GLY A 853 -8.18 12.13 -9.46
C GLY A 853 -8.77 12.25 -8.05
N VAL A 854 -9.90 11.60 -7.76
CA VAL A 854 -10.64 11.77 -6.50
C VAL A 854 -10.90 10.45 -5.77
N MET A 855 -10.74 10.45 -4.46
CA MET A 855 -11.04 9.31 -3.58
C MET A 855 -11.74 9.76 -2.30
N THR A 856 -12.71 8.96 -1.86
CA THR A 856 -13.33 9.06 -0.53
C THR A 856 -12.91 7.87 0.30
N VAL A 857 -12.35 8.10 1.48
CA VAL A 857 -11.97 7.06 2.44
C VAL A 857 -13.01 7.04 3.57
N VAL A 858 -13.72 5.93 3.72
CA VAL A 858 -14.81 5.79 4.71
C VAL A 858 -14.25 5.31 6.04
N GLY A 859 -14.09 6.24 6.98
CA GLY A 859 -13.42 6.04 8.27
C GLY A 859 -11.90 5.90 8.12
N GLN A 860 -11.15 6.11 9.21
CA GLN A 860 -9.70 5.94 9.16
C GLN A 860 -9.36 4.44 8.99
N PRO A 861 -8.52 4.06 8.01
CA PRO A 861 -8.03 2.69 7.88
C PRO A 861 -7.30 2.19 9.11
N LYS A 862 -7.23 0.86 9.27
CA LYS A 862 -6.67 0.26 10.49
C LYS A 862 -5.20 0.57 10.69
N THR A 863 -4.46 0.78 9.60
CA THR A 863 -3.04 1.16 9.62
C THR A 863 -2.79 2.39 8.76
N THR A 864 -1.80 3.19 9.13
CA THR A 864 -1.37 4.34 8.31
C THR A 864 -0.73 3.89 7.00
N ALA A 865 -0.05 2.74 7.00
CA ALA A 865 0.50 2.13 5.78
C ALA A 865 -0.60 1.88 4.73
N GLU A 866 -1.71 1.26 5.13
CA GLU A 866 -2.87 1.02 4.27
C GLU A 866 -3.48 2.32 3.75
N TYR A 867 -3.59 3.34 4.61
CA TYR A 867 -4.09 4.66 4.21
C TYR A 867 -3.20 5.33 3.15
N ILE A 868 -1.87 5.31 3.33
CA ILE A 868 -0.92 5.85 2.34
C ILE A 868 -1.06 5.10 1.00
N GLN A 869 -1.10 3.77 1.04
CA GLN A 869 -1.13 2.94 -0.18
C GLN A 869 -2.45 3.02 -0.95
N ALA A 870 -3.57 3.10 -0.24
CA ALA A 870 -4.88 3.30 -0.87
C ALA A 870 -4.93 4.68 -1.53
N THR A 871 -4.59 5.72 -0.78
CA THR A 871 -4.69 7.11 -1.24
C THR A 871 -3.64 7.46 -2.30
N SER A 872 -2.54 6.70 -2.42
CA SER A 872 -1.55 6.84 -3.49
C SER A 872 -1.99 6.37 -4.88
N ARG A 873 -3.23 5.88 -4.98
CA ARG A 873 -3.83 5.43 -6.24
C ARG A 873 -4.56 6.56 -6.98
N VAL A 874 -4.73 7.74 -6.36
CA VAL A 874 -5.29 8.92 -7.02
C VAL A 874 -4.27 10.06 -7.12
N GLY A 875 -4.39 10.86 -8.17
CA GLY A 875 -3.51 11.99 -8.43
C GLY A 875 -2.12 11.61 -8.92
N ARG A 876 -2.02 10.63 -9.83
CA ARG A 876 -0.74 10.21 -10.44
C ARG A 876 -0.35 11.04 -11.66
N ASP A 877 -1.33 11.65 -12.32
CA ASP A 877 -1.09 12.61 -13.39
C ASP A 877 -0.89 14.01 -12.80
N ALA A 878 0.23 14.66 -13.11
CA ALA A 878 0.51 16.03 -12.69
C ALA A 878 -0.55 17.03 -13.18
N LYS A 879 -1.24 16.72 -14.29
CA LYS A 879 -2.35 17.52 -14.85
C LYS A 879 -3.67 17.31 -14.09
N CYS A 880 -3.79 16.26 -13.29
CA CYS A 880 -4.95 15.97 -12.46
C CYS A 880 -4.49 15.65 -11.02
N PRO A 881 -4.11 16.67 -10.22
CA PRO A 881 -3.64 16.48 -8.86
C PRO A 881 -4.66 15.77 -7.98
N GLY A 882 -4.18 14.92 -7.07
CA GLY A 882 -5.08 14.08 -6.26
C GLY A 882 -5.87 14.87 -5.23
N LEU A 883 -7.11 14.45 -5.01
CA LEU A 883 -8.03 14.96 -3.99
C LEU A 883 -8.60 13.78 -3.18
N VAL A 884 -8.25 13.69 -1.91
CA VAL A 884 -8.67 12.62 -0.98
C VAL A 884 -9.54 13.21 0.11
N LEU A 885 -10.74 12.68 0.30
CA LEU A 885 -11.66 13.09 1.36
C LEU A 885 -11.85 11.95 2.33
N THR A 886 -11.47 12.14 3.59
CA THR A 886 -11.63 11.12 4.63
C THR A 886 -12.87 11.44 5.45
N LEU A 887 -13.87 10.56 5.37
CA LEU A 887 -15.12 10.67 6.10
C LEU A 887 -14.97 10.00 7.47
N TYR A 888 -14.67 10.79 8.49
CA TYR A 888 -14.50 10.36 9.87
C TYR A 888 -15.84 10.15 10.57
N SER A 889 -16.01 9.05 11.28
CA SER A 889 -17.19 8.80 12.09
C SER A 889 -17.10 9.54 13.43
N PRO A 890 -18.04 10.45 13.77
CA PRO A 890 -18.02 11.16 15.06
C PRO A 890 -18.21 10.22 16.26
N SER A 891 -18.82 9.04 16.05
CA SER A 891 -19.03 8.02 17.07
C SER A 891 -17.81 7.15 17.35
N LYS A 892 -16.80 7.13 16.46
CA LYS A 892 -15.58 6.31 16.62
C LYS A 892 -14.48 7.19 17.23
N PRO A 893 -14.01 6.93 18.47
CA PRO A 893 -12.99 7.76 19.12
C PRO A 893 -11.69 7.88 18.31
N ARG A 894 -11.30 6.81 17.60
CA ARG A 894 -10.14 6.80 16.71
C ARG A 894 -10.27 7.82 15.58
N ASP A 895 -11.40 7.79 14.88
CA ASP A 895 -11.67 8.70 13.76
C ASP A 895 -11.66 10.16 14.23
N ARG A 896 -12.30 10.44 15.38
CA ARG A 896 -12.29 11.77 16.00
C ARG A 896 -10.87 12.24 16.31
N SER A 897 -10.04 11.38 16.88
CA SER A 897 -8.65 11.72 17.20
C SER A 897 -7.84 12.07 15.95
N HIS A 898 -7.97 11.31 14.86
CA HIS A 898 -7.33 11.64 13.58
C HIS A 898 -7.87 12.94 12.96
N TYR A 899 -9.17 13.21 13.11
CA TYR A 899 -9.78 14.44 12.62
C TYR A 899 -9.32 15.68 13.41
N GLU A 900 -9.28 15.60 14.74
CA GLU A 900 -8.81 16.70 15.61
C GLU A 900 -7.32 17.02 15.41
N SER A 901 -6.52 15.99 15.08
CA SER A 901 -5.09 16.08 14.75
C SER A 901 -4.80 16.02 13.25
N PHE A 902 -5.78 16.38 12.40
CA PHE A 902 -5.71 16.15 10.95
C PHE A 902 -4.44 16.71 10.30
N VAL A 903 -4.14 17.99 10.56
CA VAL A 903 -2.96 18.65 9.98
C VAL A 903 -1.66 18.00 10.49
N PRO A 904 -1.42 17.86 11.82
CA PRO A 904 -0.26 17.15 12.35
C PRO A 904 -0.05 15.75 11.77
N TYR A 905 -1.14 14.98 11.65
CA TYR A 905 -1.11 13.61 11.16
C TYR A 905 -0.65 13.54 9.70
N HIS A 906 -1.19 14.40 8.82
CA HIS A 906 -0.81 14.40 7.40
C HIS A 906 0.58 15.02 7.15
N GLU A 907 1.02 15.97 7.99
CA GLU A 907 2.38 16.54 7.91
C GLU A 907 3.47 15.53 8.32
N THR A 908 3.12 14.54 9.14
CA THR A 908 4.02 13.48 9.62
C THR A 908 3.55 12.09 9.20
N LEU A 909 2.91 11.98 8.03
CA LEU A 909 2.19 10.79 7.61
C LEU A 909 3.05 9.50 7.66
N TYR A 910 4.28 9.57 7.13
CA TYR A 910 5.19 8.42 7.12
C TYR A 910 5.78 8.10 8.50
N ARG A 911 5.89 9.09 9.41
CA ARG A 911 6.26 8.85 10.83
C ARG A 911 5.22 8.02 11.56
N SER A 912 3.95 8.13 11.15
CA SER A 912 2.81 7.46 11.77
C SER A 912 2.62 6.00 11.29
N VAL A 913 3.51 5.50 10.42
CA VAL A 913 3.49 4.10 9.97
C VAL A 913 3.83 3.18 11.15
N GLU A 914 2.96 2.19 11.36
CA GLU A 914 3.11 1.21 12.43
C GLU A 914 4.22 0.19 12.10
N PRO A 915 5.01 -0.25 13.10
CA PRO A 915 6.00 -1.31 12.90
C PRO A 915 5.33 -2.63 12.52
N SER A 916 5.90 -3.32 11.53
CA SER A 916 5.47 -4.66 11.15
C SER A 916 6.14 -5.69 12.05
N SER A 917 5.40 -6.74 12.45
CA SER A 917 5.94 -7.81 13.30
C SER A 917 5.75 -9.18 12.67
N VAL A 918 6.74 -10.05 12.86
CA VAL A 918 6.73 -11.46 12.47
C VAL A 918 7.34 -12.30 13.59
N THR A 919 6.79 -13.49 13.83
CA THR A 919 7.29 -14.39 14.90
C THR A 919 7.33 -15.85 14.43
N PRO A 920 8.16 -16.18 13.42
CA PRO A 920 8.09 -17.47 12.71
C PRO A 920 8.21 -18.70 13.58
N PHE A 921 8.98 -18.62 14.66
CA PHE A 921 9.22 -19.73 15.56
C PHE A 921 8.34 -19.73 16.80
N SER A 922 7.30 -18.90 16.87
CA SER A 922 6.32 -18.94 17.96
C SER A 922 5.63 -20.32 18.07
N VAL A 923 5.15 -20.67 19.27
CA VAL A 923 4.48 -21.96 19.53
C VAL A 923 3.36 -22.26 18.51
N PRO A 924 2.43 -21.33 18.21
CA PRO A 924 1.36 -21.59 17.24
C PRO A 924 1.90 -21.84 15.82
N ALA A 925 2.92 -21.08 15.39
CA ALA A 925 3.52 -21.22 14.08
C ALA A 925 4.22 -22.58 13.93
N ARG A 926 4.99 -23.00 14.95
CA ARG A 926 5.66 -24.30 14.94
C ARG A 926 4.69 -25.47 14.88
N ILE A 927 3.64 -25.45 15.71
CA ILE A 927 2.59 -26.49 15.69
C ILE A 927 1.96 -26.58 14.30
N ARG A 928 1.78 -25.43 13.64
CA ARG A 928 1.09 -25.35 12.36
C ARG A 928 1.94 -25.78 11.16
N ALA A 929 3.26 -25.54 11.19
CA ALA A 929 4.07 -25.69 9.97
C ALA A 929 5.49 -26.24 10.14
N LEU A 930 6.06 -26.37 11.34
CA LEU A 930 7.46 -26.85 11.51
C LEU A 930 7.69 -28.26 10.94
N HIS A 931 6.66 -29.11 10.99
CA HIS A 931 6.71 -30.44 10.39
C HIS A 931 6.82 -30.40 8.85
N ALA A 932 6.30 -29.34 8.21
CA ALA A 932 6.41 -29.16 6.77
C ALA A 932 7.86 -28.84 6.36
N ASP A 933 8.55 -27.99 7.13
CA ASP A 933 9.97 -27.69 6.92
C ASP A 933 10.83 -28.94 7.01
N LEU A 934 10.60 -29.75 8.05
CA LEU A 934 11.28 -31.03 8.23
C LEU A 934 11.08 -31.92 7.00
N VAL A 935 9.84 -32.03 6.50
CA VAL A 935 9.53 -32.81 5.30
C VAL A 935 10.19 -32.23 4.05
N ILE A 936 10.24 -30.90 3.90
CA ILE A 936 10.93 -30.25 2.77
C ILE A 936 12.42 -30.62 2.75
N LEU A 937 13.10 -30.53 3.90
CA LEU A 937 14.52 -30.89 4.01
C LEU A 937 14.74 -32.38 3.69
N VAL A 938 13.92 -33.28 4.24
CA VAL A 938 14.04 -34.71 3.96
C VAL A 938 13.78 -35.03 2.47
N ARG A 939 12.76 -34.43 1.87
CA ARG A 939 12.42 -34.73 0.47
C ARG A 939 13.43 -34.16 -0.53
N HIS A 940 13.87 -32.93 -0.33
CA HIS A 940 14.63 -32.17 -1.34
C HIS A 940 16.12 -32.03 -1.05
N ALA A 941 16.57 -32.25 0.20
CA ALA A 941 17.99 -32.22 0.57
C ALA A 941 18.53 -33.61 0.95
N LEU A 942 17.79 -34.40 1.74
CA LEU A 942 18.21 -35.77 2.08
C LEU A 942 18.07 -36.75 0.89
N GLY A 943 17.25 -36.41 -0.12
CA GLY A 943 17.07 -37.23 -1.32
C GLY A 943 16.05 -38.35 -1.16
N LEU A 944 14.98 -38.11 -0.39
CA LEU A 944 13.84 -39.02 -0.22
C LEU A 944 12.55 -38.43 -0.84
N PRO A 945 12.50 -38.21 -2.18
CA PRO A 945 11.43 -37.43 -2.81
C PRO A 945 10.10 -38.18 -2.94
N ASP A 946 10.12 -39.50 -3.16
CA ASP A 946 8.94 -40.26 -3.56
C ASP A 946 7.98 -40.50 -2.39
N GLU A 947 6.69 -40.71 -2.69
CA GLU A 947 5.67 -40.86 -1.64
C GLU A 947 5.97 -41.98 -0.64
N ASP A 948 6.53 -43.10 -1.11
CA ASP A 948 6.86 -44.27 -0.28
C ASP A 948 8.20 -44.11 0.46
N ASP A 949 8.97 -43.06 0.14
CA ASP A 949 10.27 -42.81 0.79
C ASP A 949 10.13 -42.33 2.23
N ALA A 950 8.93 -41.88 2.62
CA ALA A 950 8.63 -41.54 4.00
C ALA A 950 8.88 -42.70 4.98
N ALA A 951 8.81 -43.96 4.50
CA ALA A 951 9.13 -45.15 5.28
C ALA A 951 10.64 -45.42 5.42
N ARG A 952 11.48 -44.77 4.60
CA ARG A 952 12.95 -44.96 4.58
C ARG A 952 13.70 -43.90 5.40
N PHE A 953 12.99 -42.99 6.05
CA PHE A 953 13.59 -41.93 6.84
C PHE A 953 14.36 -42.53 8.03
N ASP A 954 15.64 -42.20 8.12
CA ASP A 954 16.55 -42.59 9.19
C ASP A 954 16.96 -41.35 10.01
N PRO A 955 16.59 -41.26 11.30
CA PRO A 955 17.00 -40.14 12.15
C PRO A 955 18.51 -40.10 12.41
N ASP A 956 19.23 -41.21 12.28
CA ASP A 956 20.67 -41.30 12.55
C ASP A 956 21.54 -41.00 11.31
N ASP A 957 20.91 -40.69 10.18
CA ASP A 957 21.63 -40.30 8.95
C ASP A 957 22.49 -39.04 9.18
N ALA A 958 23.77 -39.12 8.80
CA ALA A 958 24.74 -38.06 9.05
C ALA A 958 24.40 -36.75 8.29
N LEU A 959 23.87 -36.86 7.07
CA LEU A 959 23.43 -35.71 6.30
C LEU A 959 22.18 -35.10 6.91
N PHE A 960 21.24 -35.92 7.38
CA PHE A 960 20.07 -35.40 8.11
C PHE A 960 20.48 -34.60 9.35
N GLN A 961 21.41 -35.10 10.16
CA GLN A 961 21.93 -34.40 11.34
C GLN A 961 22.61 -33.07 10.97
N GLU A 962 23.35 -33.03 9.86
CA GLU A 962 23.91 -31.79 9.31
C GLU A 962 22.81 -30.77 8.94
N LEU A 963 21.76 -31.22 8.24
CA LEU A 963 20.64 -30.37 7.83
C LEU A 963 19.90 -29.76 9.03
N ILE A 964 19.65 -30.55 10.08
CA ILE A 964 19.03 -30.05 11.32
C ILE A 964 19.93 -29.04 12.02
N THR A 965 21.24 -29.27 12.03
CA THR A 965 22.20 -28.31 12.62
C THR A 965 22.18 -26.97 11.88
N LYS A 966 22.17 -26.99 10.54
CA LYS A 966 22.04 -25.77 9.71
C LYS A 966 20.70 -25.08 9.94
N PHE A 967 19.61 -25.84 10.03
CA PHE A 967 18.29 -25.29 10.32
C PHE A 967 18.24 -24.59 11.69
N LEU A 968 18.81 -25.18 12.74
CA LEU A 968 18.89 -24.54 14.05
C LEU A 968 19.78 -23.29 14.04
N ALA A 969 20.89 -23.30 13.31
CA ALA A 969 21.70 -22.09 13.12
C ALA A 969 20.92 -20.98 12.39
N ARG A 970 20.07 -21.34 11.42
CA ARG A 970 19.20 -20.40 10.73
C ARG A 970 18.08 -19.85 11.62
N VAL A 971 17.55 -20.67 12.53
CA VAL A 971 16.59 -20.26 13.57
C VAL A 971 17.25 -19.27 14.52
N GLU A 972 18.46 -19.58 15.02
CA GLU A 972 19.22 -18.72 15.94
C GLU A 972 19.45 -17.31 15.36
N ARG A 973 19.76 -17.22 14.06
CA ARG A 973 19.92 -15.93 13.37
C ARG A 973 18.63 -15.10 13.31
N ALA A 974 17.48 -15.76 13.22
CA ALA A 974 16.18 -15.07 13.15
C ALA A 974 15.63 -14.73 14.54
N ASP A 975 15.73 -15.68 15.48
CA ASP A 975 15.30 -15.52 16.87
C ASP A 975 16.07 -16.50 17.77
N SER A 976 17.12 -16.00 18.41
CA SER A 976 17.95 -16.76 19.36
C SER A 976 17.17 -17.26 20.58
N THR A 977 16.05 -16.61 20.93
CA THR A 977 15.28 -16.99 22.13
C THR A 977 14.44 -18.25 21.93
N GLU A 978 14.13 -18.62 20.68
CA GLU A 978 13.28 -19.77 20.35
C GLU A 978 14.06 -21.01 19.90
N SER A 979 15.36 -20.89 19.63
CA SER A 979 16.25 -21.96 19.13
C SER A 979 16.16 -23.27 19.93
N GLY A 980 16.28 -23.20 21.26
CA GLY A 980 16.16 -24.38 22.13
C GLY A 980 14.77 -25.03 22.10
N ARG A 981 13.70 -24.23 21.96
CA ARG A 981 12.32 -24.73 21.87
C ARG A 981 12.03 -25.36 20.50
N VAL A 982 12.60 -24.81 19.44
CA VAL A 982 12.53 -25.38 18.08
C VAL A 982 13.25 -26.73 18.05
N SER A 983 14.46 -26.81 18.60
CA SER A 983 15.22 -28.07 18.71
C SER A 983 14.41 -29.16 19.43
N ALA A 984 13.82 -28.85 20.59
CA ALA A 984 12.99 -29.81 21.32
C ALA A 984 11.78 -30.29 20.51
N HIS A 985 11.11 -29.41 19.77
CA HIS A 985 9.95 -29.78 18.95
C HIS A 985 10.35 -30.57 17.69
N LEU A 986 11.47 -30.25 17.05
CA LEU A 986 12.00 -31.04 15.94
C LEU A 986 12.31 -32.47 16.39
N THR A 987 12.92 -32.64 17.57
CA THR A 987 13.16 -33.98 18.16
C THR A 987 11.85 -34.76 18.37
N ASP A 988 10.79 -34.11 18.86
CA ASP A 988 9.47 -34.75 19.01
C ASP A 988 8.85 -35.13 17.65
N LEU A 989 8.98 -34.28 16.64
CA LEU A 989 8.53 -34.58 15.28
C LEU A 989 9.29 -35.76 14.67
N VAL A 990 10.60 -35.82 14.84
CA VAL A 990 11.45 -36.94 14.40
C VAL A 990 11.04 -38.24 15.09
N HIS A 991 10.90 -38.24 16.42
CA HIS A 991 10.41 -39.42 17.15
C HIS A 991 9.00 -39.83 16.72
N THR A 992 8.12 -38.86 16.46
CA THR A 992 6.77 -39.13 15.96
C THR A 992 6.79 -39.73 14.57
N TRP A 993 7.68 -39.29 13.68
CA TRP A 993 7.86 -39.86 12.35
C TRP A 993 8.34 -41.31 12.45
N VAL A 994 9.40 -41.60 13.22
CA VAL A 994 9.93 -42.97 13.39
C VAL A 994 8.85 -43.91 13.94
N ARG A 995 8.14 -43.51 14.99
CA ARG A 995 7.02 -44.30 15.54
C ARG A 995 5.92 -44.56 14.49
N ARG A 996 5.66 -43.61 13.58
CA ARG A 996 4.71 -43.80 12.47
C ARG A 996 5.24 -44.77 11.42
N ILE A 997 6.55 -44.84 11.19
CA ILE A 997 7.17 -45.84 10.31
C ILE A 997 6.93 -47.23 10.90
N ASP A 998 7.30 -47.45 12.17
CA ASP A 998 7.15 -48.73 12.87
C ASP A 998 5.69 -49.22 12.85
N ASN A 999 4.74 -48.34 13.15
CA ASN A 999 3.31 -48.68 13.15
C ASN A 999 2.74 -48.96 11.75
N ALA A 1000 3.39 -48.46 10.70
CA ALA A 1000 2.93 -48.60 9.32
C ALA A 1000 3.52 -49.82 8.61
N GLU A 1001 4.55 -50.49 9.16
CA GLU A 1001 5.19 -51.66 8.53
C GLU A 1001 4.17 -52.76 8.20
N GLU A 1002 3.30 -53.11 9.15
CA GLU A 1002 2.25 -54.13 8.97
C GLU A 1002 1.16 -53.71 7.95
N GLN A 1003 1.07 -52.42 7.63
CA GLN A 1003 0.08 -51.82 6.73
C GLN A 1003 0.68 -51.45 5.35
N GLY A 1004 1.89 -51.94 5.05
CA GLY A 1004 2.56 -51.71 3.76
C GLY A 1004 3.43 -50.47 3.70
N GLY A 1005 3.79 -49.88 4.84
CA GLY A 1005 4.73 -48.75 4.94
C GLY A 1005 4.07 -47.37 4.95
N LEU A 1006 4.78 -46.43 5.58
CA LEU A 1006 4.37 -45.04 5.70
C LEU A 1006 4.55 -44.28 4.39
N ARG A 1007 3.59 -43.42 4.03
CA ARG A 1007 3.68 -42.52 2.88
C ARG A 1007 3.63 -41.05 3.29
N TYR A 1008 4.16 -40.14 2.47
CA TYR A 1008 4.09 -38.69 2.76
C TYR A 1008 2.65 -38.16 2.86
N GLY A 1009 1.84 -38.24 1.81
CA GLY A 1009 0.45 -37.77 1.89
C GLY A 1009 -0.31 -37.49 0.59
N LEU A 1010 0.30 -37.59 -0.60
CA LEU A 1010 -0.40 -37.45 -1.89
C LEU A 1010 -0.93 -38.82 -2.39
N GLY A 1011 -2.25 -38.89 -2.62
CA GLY A 1011 -2.89 -40.03 -3.30
C GLY A 1011 -4.09 -40.65 -2.56
N GLY A 1012 -4.96 -41.29 -3.35
CA GLY A 1012 -6.30 -41.77 -2.97
C GLY A 1012 -6.38 -43.24 -2.52
N GLY A 1013 -5.36 -43.78 -1.86
CA GLY A 1013 -5.47 -45.06 -1.16
C GLY A 1013 -5.95 -44.84 0.27
N ARG A 1014 -7.18 -45.25 0.61
CA ARG A 1014 -7.72 -45.17 1.98
C ARG A 1014 -7.02 -46.12 2.97
N GLU A 1015 -6.19 -47.05 2.48
CA GLU A 1015 -5.73 -48.20 3.25
C GLU A 1015 -4.31 -48.09 3.82
N ARG A 1016 -3.48 -47.13 3.37
CA ARG A 1016 -2.10 -46.97 3.87
C ARG A 1016 -1.93 -45.74 4.79
N PRO A 1017 -1.19 -45.86 5.90
CA PRO A 1017 -0.85 -44.74 6.78
C PRO A 1017 -0.15 -43.58 6.06
N LYS A 1018 -0.46 -42.36 6.49
CA LYS A 1018 0.12 -41.12 5.96
C LYS A 1018 0.86 -40.35 7.05
N LEU A 1019 1.97 -39.73 6.68
CA LEU A 1019 2.72 -38.82 7.54
C LEU A 1019 1.99 -37.48 7.66
N MET A 1020 1.51 -36.95 6.54
CA MET A 1020 0.82 -35.67 6.42
C MET A 1020 -0.59 -35.84 5.85
N ARG A 1021 -1.49 -34.94 6.25
CA ARG A 1021 -2.84 -34.80 5.71
C ARG A 1021 -3.11 -33.32 5.44
N ARG A 1022 -4.05 -33.02 4.54
CA ARG A 1022 -4.39 -31.61 4.32
C ARG A 1022 -4.96 -31.02 5.61
N TYR A 1023 -4.58 -29.79 5.93
CA TYR A 1023 -4.99 -29.11 7.15
C TYR A 1023 -6.50 -29.24 7.51
N PRO A 1024 -7.45 -29.01 6.56
CA PRO A 1024 -8.89 -29.12 6.86
C PRO A 1024 -9.41 -30.57 6.99
N GLU A 1025 -8.68 -31.56 6.48
CA GLU A 1025 -9.14 -32.95 6.47
C GLU A 1025 -9.04 -33.57 7.87
N ARG A 1026 -10.10 -34.21 8.37
CA ARG A 1026 -10.00 -34.98 9.63
C ARG A 1026 -9.32 -36.32 9.38
N GLY A 1027 -8.52 -36.78 10.34
CA GLY A 1027 -7.88 -38.10 10.29
C GLY A 1027 -6.49 -38.11 10.90
N GLU A 1028 -5.80 -39.23 10.71
CA GLU A 1028 -4.40 -39.40 11.11
C GLU A 1028 -3.44 -38.68 10.15
N GLY A 1029 -2.28 -38.28 10.67
CA GLY A 1029 -1.26 -37.51 9.96
C GLY A 1029 -1.14 -36.10 10.51
N TRP A 1030 0.00 -35.46 10.27
CA TRP A 1030 0.21 -34.06 10.60
C TRP A 1030 -0.69 -33.17 9.72
N PRO A 1031 -1.44 -32.23 10.32
CA PRO A 1031 -2.23 -31.26 9.56
C PRO A 1031 -1.30 -30.27 8.84
N THR A 1032 -1.04 -30.50 7.57
CA THR A 1032 -0.10 -29.73 6.77
C THR A 1032 -0.82 -28.76 5.85
N LEU A 1033 -0.34 -27.53 5.78
CA LEU A 1033 -0.88 -26.48 4.92
C LEU A 1033 -0.60 -26.78 3.45
N ASP A 1034 -1.56 -26.49 2.57
CA ASP A 1034 -1.39 -26.48 1.11
C ASP A 1034 -1.23 -25.07 0.53
N SER A 1035 -1.50 -24.04 1.36
CA SER A 1035 -1.24 -22.61 1.13
C SER A 1035 -0.84 -21.95 2.44
N MET A 1036 0.11 -21.00 2.37
CA MET A 1036 0.62 -20.27 3.54
C MET A 1036 -0.42 -19.33 4.19
N ARG A 1037 -1.47 -18.93 3.48
CA ARG A 1037 -2.59 -18.10 3.98
C ARG A 1037 -3.73 -18.87 4.64
N SER A 1038 -3.70 -20.20 4.69
CA SER A 1038 -4.80 -21.02 5.24
C SER A 1038 -4.92 -20.95 6.78
N VAL A 1039 -4.74 -19.75 7.35
CA VAL A 1039 -4.79 -19.43 8.77
C VAL A 1039 -6.23 -19.23 9.23
N ASP A 1040 -7.07 -18.63 8.38
CA ASP A 1040 -8.49 -18.36 8.63
C ASP A 1040 -9.36 -19.48 8.05
N ILE A 1041 -10.06 -20.20 8.93
CA ILE A 1041 -11.00 -21.26 8.53
C ILE A 1041 -12.29 -20.59 8.07
N GLU A 1042 -12.72 -20.80 6.82
CA GLU A 1042 -14.11 -20.55 6.46
C GLU A 1042 -14.99 -21.50 7.26
N VAL A 1043 -15.74 -20.97 8.22
CA VAL A 1043 -16.69 -21.75 9.00
C VAL A 1043 -17.99 -21.81 8.20
N PRO A 1044 -18.41 -22.97 7.67
CA PRO A 1044 -19.70 -23.08 7.01
C PRO A 1044 -20.81 -22.83 8.03
N VAL A 1045 -21.47 -21.68 7.92
CA VAL A 1045 -22.64 -21.34 8.74
C VAL A 1045 -23.86 -22.00 8.11
N HIS A 1046 -24.35 -23.07 8.74
CA HIS A 1046 -25.63 -23.66 8.35
C HIS A 1046 -26.78 -22.83 8.94
N VAL A 1047 -27.39 -21.97 8.11
CA VAL A 1047 -28.64 -21.28 8.47
C VAL A 1047 -29.78 -22.30 8.48
N THR A 1048 -30.24 -22.66 9.68
CA THR A 1048 -31.40 -23.53 9.86
C THR A 1048 -32.67 -22.71 9.67
N GLY A 1049 -33.32 -22.82 8.50
CA GLY A 1049 -34.62 -22.17 8.26
C GLY A 1049 -35.00 -21.83 6.82
N GLY A 1050 -34.09 -21.90 5.84
CA GLY A 1050 -34.43 -21.68 4.43
C GLY A 1050 -35.04 -22.95 3.80
N GLN A 1051 -36.35 -22.92 3.52
CA GLN A 1051 -37.00 -23.98 2.74
C GLN A 1051 -36.39 -24.08 1.33
N ARG A 1052 -36.21 -25.33 0.88
CA ARG A 1052 -35.71 -25.73 -0.45
C ARG A 1052 -36.60 -25.25 -1.59
#